data_AF-A0A9P2WQA6-F1
#
_entry.id   AF-A0A9P2WQA6-F1
#
_cell.length_a   1.000
_cell.length_b   1.000
_cell.length_c   1.000
_cell.angle_alpha   90.00
_cell.angle_beta   90.00
_cell.angle_gamma   90.00
#
_symmetry.space_group_name_H-M   'P 1'
#
loop_
_entity.id
_entity.type
_entity.pdbx_description
1 polymer ?
#
loop_
_entity_poly.entity_id
_entity_poly.type
_entity_poly.pdbx_seq_one_letter_code
_entity_poly.pdbx_strand_id
1 'polypeptide(L)'
;MPRLAIDATCLPQYDRLDRPTRERLAAITRKFRELPLPALLSHPDLRIRELPEGQDPRIRTFRISDSWTGVLLAPESGETFLLVHLLPRENAEQWAADQRHDVNRVMGTLERRNATALAQHTAAPATPPAPTRPALFSDISDEALRQLGVDSETIAFCRTLTSREELVDWSPAIPQDQYEVLLHLLDGMPVDQVMREVVQPRRALSGGSVASDDYDTAIRNTRHRVMLVDDDADIEEVLGREFDAWRVFLHPTQRTLAYRPVFNGPVLVHGGPGTGKTVVALHRVKYLAEHLPLGGRILLTSFTNALVEAVRRDLALLLDEELRADVDVITADKLALDIVREEWPEVSLRPESDTRGLFANVVSKHSLPWSADFVFQEYRHVVMAQDITTVDGYLDPDARRGRSRPLTVDERREVWHAIATARALMRRTKQLSALELHAEATRILNARTEKPYTNVVVDEGQDLHPAQWRTLRAAVAPGPNDMFIAGDNRQRIYDNTVSFRQLGINVVGRSYPLRMNYRTTTEILTWAEQIMQGEDAGLGMDAAEPAGVTRSLLQGAPPVLYGAPDAAAELVALARQVRSWLAKGIAPGDICVTARTRRGVTEVVSALRRHGIPAARFNPQQHTVDDSADAVRVTTMHGVKGLEFRAVAVTGVTATALPLMDHVTSPDLDENQHRSDLAAQRSLLYVACTRAREALYVSWHGDPSPFLPLR
;
A
#
# COMPACT_ATOMS: atom_id res chain seq x y z
N MET A 1 31.18 -23.59 4.43
CA MET A 1 29.90 -24.33 4.56
C MET A 1 28.90 -23.69 3.61
N PRO A 2 28.09 -24.50 2.90
CA PRO A 2 27.11 -23.99 1.97
C PRO A 2 26.16 -22.99 2.65
N ARG A 3 25.87 -21.89 1.95
CA ARG A 3 24.88 -20.90 2.37
C ARG A 3 23.67 -21.00 1.45
N LEU A 4 22.48 -20.81 2.00
CA LEU A 4 21.26 -20.73 1.22
C LEU A 4 20.79 -19.27 1.20
N ALA A 5 20.57 -18.76 0.01
CA ALA A 5 19.89 -17.51 -0.23
C ALA A 5 18.50 -17.83 -0.79
N ILE A 6 17.51 -17.00 -0.49
CA ILE A 6 16.12 -17.21 -0.93
C ILE A 6 15.70 -16.01 -1.76
N ASP A 7 15.31 -16.28 -3.01
CA ASP A 7 14.72 -15.27 -3.88
C ASP A 7 13.31 -14.92 -3.38
N ALA A 8 12.97 -13.64 -3.36
CA ALA A 8 11.70 -13.12 -2.88
C ALA A 8 10.49 -13.72 -3.62
N THR A 9 10.70 -14.21 -4.85
CA THR A 9 9.64 -14.93 -5.58
C THR A 9 9.22 -16.24 -4.89
N CYS A 10 10.09 -16.87 -4.09
CA CYS A 10 9.76 -18.08 -3.33
C CYS A 10 8.73 -17.86 -2.22
N LEU A 11 8.67 -16.64 -1.68
CA LEU A 11 7.84 -16.33 -0.51
C LEU A 11 6.33 -16.48 -0.77
N PRO A 12 5.72 -15.90 -1.83
CA PRO A 12 4.30 -16.13 -2.13
C PRO A 12 3.98 -17.58 -2.51
N GLN A 13 4.97 -18.38 -2.91
CA GLN A 13 4.78 -19.79 -3.24
C GLN A 13 4.86 -20.67 -1.99
N TYR A 14 5.69 -20.27 -1.03
CA TYR A 14 5.75 -20.88 0.30
C TYR A 14 4.36 -20.85 0.97
N ASP A 15 3.62 -19.74 0.83
CA ASP A 15 2.25 -19.62 1.33
C ASP A 15 1.27 -20.65 0.74
N ARG A 16 1.53 -21.16 -0.46
CA ARG A 16 0.70 -22.17 -1.12
C ARG A 16 1.00 -23.59 -0.64
N LEU A 17 2.11 -23.79 0.06
CA LEU A 17 2.48 -25.08 0.63
C LEU A 17 1.58 -25.39 1.82
N ASP A 18 1.14 -26.65 1.92
CA ASP A 18 0.50 -27.14 3.14
C ASP A 18 1.52 -27.24 4.29
N ARG A 19 1.03 -27.26 5.52
CA ARG A 19 1.89 -27.30 6.72
C ARG A 19 2.94 -28.44 6.69
N PRO A 20 2.60 -29.68 6.30
CA PRO A 20 3.61 -30.75 6.19
C PRO A 20 4.71 -30.46 5.15
N THR A 21 4.36 -29.87 4.01
CA THR A 21 5.36 -29.50 2.98
C THR A 21 6.24 -28.35 3.45
N ARG A 22 5.68 -27.39 4.21
CA ARG A 22 6.44 -26.29 4.83
C ARG A 22 7.46 -26.78 5.85
N GLU A 23 7.05 -27.66 6.76
CA GLU A 23 7.93 -28.28 7.76
C GLU A 23 9.07 -29.06 7.07
N ARG A 24 8.75 -29.76 5.98
CA ARG A 24 9.74 -30.48 5.18
C ARG A 24 10.70 -29.56 4.45
N LEU A 25 10.23 -28.44 3.91
CA LEU A 25 11.09 -27.42 3.29
C LEU A 25 12.04 -26.81 4.33
N ALA A 26 11.56 -26.46 5.53
CA ALA A 26 12.40 -25.97 6.61
C ALA A 26 13.47 -26.98 7.04
N ALA A 27 13.10 -28.26 7.13
CA ALA A 27 14.07 -29.33 7.40
C ALA A 27 15.12 -29.48 6.28
N ILE A 28 14.74 -29.27 5.02
CA ILE A 28 15.65 -29.28 3.87
C ILE A 28 16.62 -28.10 3.92
N THR A 29 16.12 -26.89 4.17
CA THR A 29 16.97 -25.68 4.19
C THR A 29 17.96 -25.70 5.36
N ARG A 30 17.63 -26.34 6.49
CA ARG A 30 18.58 -26.58 7.60
C ARG A 30 19.79 -27.42 7.18
N LYS A 31 19.57 -28.45 6.34
CA LYS A 31 20.64 -29.33 5.84
C LYS A 31 21.71 -28.60 5.02
N PHE A 32 21.37 -27.50 4.35
CA PHE A 32 22.35 -26.70 3.59
C PHE A 32 23.45 -26.13 4.49
N ARG A 33 23.16 -25.91 5.78
CA ARG A 33 24.11 -25.33 6.74
C ARG A 33 24.82 -26.40 7.57
N GLU A 34 24.14 -27.50 7.85
CA GLU A 34 24.70 -28.60 8.66
C GLU A 34 25.65 -29.50 7.86
N LEU A 35 25.49 -29.59 6.53
CA LEU A 35 26.23 -30.52 5.70
C LEU A 35 27.29 -29.83 4.84
N PRO A 36 28.50 -30.40 4.71
CA PRO A 36 29.46 -29.97 3.70
C PRO A 36 28.94 -30.26 2.29
N LEU A 37 29.37 -29.46 1.31
CA LEU A 37 28.87 -29.49 -0.08
C LEU A 37 28.76 -30.90 -0.71
N PRO A 38 29.77 -31.79 -0.60
CA PRO A 38 29.67 -33.14 -1.18
C PRO A 38 28.60 -34.02 -0.52
N ALA A 39 28.41 -33.87 0.80
CA ALA A 39 27.40 -34.61 1.56
C ALA A 39 25.99 -34.06 1.28
N LEU A 40 25.87 -32.76 1.03
CA LEU A 40 24.62 -32.11 0.65
C LEU A 40 24.10 -32.60 -0.71
N LEU A 41 24.97 -32.60 -1.73
CA LEU A 41 24.62 -33.01 -3.09
C LEU A 41 24.28 -34.51 -3.20
N SER A 42 24.91 -35.35 -2.38
CA SER A 42 24.66 -36.79 -2.33
C SER A 42 23.59 -37.20 -1.31
N HIS A 43 22.94 -36.25 -0.63
CA HIS A 43 22.01 -36.56 0.44
C HIS A 43 20.75 -37.29 -0.08
N PRO A 44 20.40 -38.48 0.46
CA PRO A 44 19.33 -39.34 -0.08
C PRO A 44 17.93 -38.71 -0.02
N ASP A 45 17.69 -37.83 0.96
CA ASP A 45 16.41 -37.12 1.10
C ASP A 45 16.27 -35.87 0.22
N LEU A 46 17.38 -35.21 -0.15
CA LEU A 46 17.33 -33.96 -0.92
C LEU A 46 17.15 -34.26 -2.42
N ARG A 47 17.81 -35.31 -2.91
CA ARG A 47 17.76 -35.74 -4.32
C ARG A 47 17.91 -34.55 -5.27
N ILE A 48 18.93 -33.72 -5.03
CA ILE A 48 19.26 -32.58 -5.90
C ILE A 48 19.64 -33.14 -7.26
N ARG A 49 18.90 -32.77 -8.30
CA ARG A 49 19.07 -33.25 -9.66
C ARG A 49 19.53 -32.14 -10.58
N GLU A 50 20.43 -32.52 -11.48
CA GLU A 50 20.82 -31.70 -12.61
C GLU A 50 19.74 -31.74 -13.69
N LEU A 51 19.63 -30.65 -14.44
CA LEU A 51 18.77 -30.60 -15.60
C LEU A 51 19.41 -31.33 -16.80
N PRO A 52 18.62 -31.76 -17.80
CA PRO A 52 19.13 -32.38 -19.02
C PRO A 52 20.10 -31.49 -19.81
N GLU A 53 20.93 -32.10 -20.68
CA GLU A 53 21.88 -31.40 -21.56
C GLU A 53 21.18 -30.32 -22.42
N GLY A 54 21.78 -29.13 -22.50
CA GLY A 54 21.27 -27.98 -23.27
C GLY A 54 20.55 -26.89 -22.45
N GLN A 55 20.33 -27.13 -21.15
CA GLN A 55 19.77 -26.16 -20.20
C GLN A 55 20.87 -25.51 -19.36
N ASP A 56 20.52 -24.51 -18.55
CA ASP A 56 21.49 -23.84 -17.67
C ASP A 56 22.09 -24.86 -16.67
N PRO A 57 23.41 -25.16 -16.76
CA PRO A 57 24.05 -26.22 -16.00
C PRO A 57 24.20 -25.87 -14.53
N ARG A 58 23.73 -24.70 -14.08
CA ARG A 58 23.71 -24.28 -12.67
C ARG A 58 22.36 -24.50 -12.01
N ILE A 59 21.29 -24.62 -12.79
CA ILE A 59 19.96 -24.84 -12.23
C ILE A 59 19.87 -26.30 -11.77
N ARG A 60 19.41 -26.47 -10.53
CA ARG A 60 19.18 -27.76 -9.91
C ARG A 60 17.75 -27.81 -9.39
N THR A 61 17.17 -29.00 -9.34
CA THR A 61 15.84 -29.20 -8.73
C THR A 61 15.94 -30.17 -7.57
N PHE A 62 15.13 -29.96 -6.54
CA PHE A 62 15.07 -30.88 -5.40
C PHE A 62 13.62 -31.10 -4.97
N ARG A 63 13.34 -32.30 -4.47
CA ARG A 63 11.98 -32.68 -4.13
C ARG A 63 11.65 -32.25 -2.71
N ILE A 64 10.60 -31.45 -2.55
CA ILE A 64 10.10 -31.04 -1.24
C ILE A 64 9.05 -32.04 -0.77
N SER A 65 8.06 -32.33 -1.62
CA SER A 65 7.02 -33.33 -1.37
C SER A 65 6.67 -34.08 -2.66
N ASP A 66 5.60 -34.88 -2.64
CA ASP A 66 5.14 -35.58 -3.85
C ASP A 66 4.59 -34.63 -4.92
N SER A 67 4.10 -33.48 -4.47
CA SER A 67 3.42 -32.48 -5.29
C SER A 67 4.24 -31.22 -5.53
N TRP A 68 5.30 -30.98 -4.76
CA TRP A 68 6.11 -29.75 -4.82
C TRP A 68 7.60 -30.00 -4.99
N THR A 69 8.21 -29.16 -5.82
CA THR A 69 9.63 -29.16 -6.17
C THR A 69 10.21 -27.77 -5.94
N GLY A 70 11.40 -27.70 -5.34
CA GLY A 70 12.18 -26.48 -5.25
C GLY A 70 13.19 -26.39 -6.39
N VAL A 71 13.39 -25.19 -6.93
CA VAL A 71 14.37 -24.89 -7.97
C VAL A 71 15.48 -24.04 -7.36
N LEU A 72 16.71 -24.50 -7.50
CA LEU A 72 17.93 -23.89 -6.98
C LEU A 72 18.81 -23.42 -8.12
N LEU A 73 19.53 -22.34 -7.90
CA LEU A 73 20.73 -22.00 -8.64
C LEU A 73 21.93 -22.41 -7.77
N ALA A 74 22.69 -23.40 -8.26
CA ALA A 74 23.92 -23.84 -7.65
C ALA A 74 25.11 -23.03 -8.22
N PRO A 75 26.04 -22.57 -7.38
CA PRO A 75 27.19 -21.80 -7.86
C PRO A 75 28.19 -22.70 -8.62
N GLU A 76 28.81 -22.17 -9.68
CA GLU A 76 29.95 -22.84 -10.34
C GLU A 76 31.24 -22.70 -9.51
N SER A 77 31.37 -21.59 -8.78
CA SER A 77 32.43 -21.34 -7.80
C SER A 77 31.85 -20.64 -6.57
N GLY A 78 32.29 -21.05 -5.37
CA GLY A 78 31.76 -20.56 -4.09
C GLY A 78 30.80 -21.56 -3.41
N GLU A 79 30.18 -21.11 -2.32
CA GLU A 79 29.36 -21.96 -1.44
C GLU A 79 27.89 -21.48 -1.31
N THR A 80 27.48 -20.42 -2.02
CA THR A 80 26.12 -19.84 -1.91
C THR A 80 25.16 -20.41 -2.96
N PHE A 81 24.15 -21.15 -2.51
CA PHE A 81 23.01 -21.59 -3.31
C PHE A 81 21.90 -20.55 -3.25
N LEU A 82 21.16 -20.35 -4.35
CA LEU A 82 19.96 -19.51 -4.36
C LEU A 82 18.73 -20.37 -4.61
N LEU A 83 17.78 -20.42 -3.66
CA LEU A 83 16.43 -20.93 -3.89
C LEU A 83 15.67 -19.91 -4.73
N VAL A 84 15.38 -20.27 -5.97
CA VAL A 84 14.82 -19.37 -6.98
C VAL A 84 13.30 -19.47 -7.05
N HIS A 85 12.75 -20.67 -6.88
CA HIS A 85 11.31 -20.89 -6.99
C HIS A 85 10.86 -22.16 -6.24
N LEU A 86 9.61 -22.18 -5.79
CA LEU A 86 8.85 -23.32 -5.31
C LEU A 86 7.68 -23.54 -6.29
N LEU A 87 7.60 -24.72 -6.90
CA LEU A 87 6.62 -25.02 -7.96
C LEU A 87 5.92 -26.35 -7.73
N PRO A 88 4.66 -26.49 -8.19
CA PRO A 88 4.07 -27.79 -8.43
C PRO A 88 5.01 -28.62 -9.31
N ARG A 89 5.17 -29.89 -8.96
CA ARG A 89 6.18 -30.77 -9.55
C ARG A 89 6.12 -30.83 -11.08
N GLU A 90 4.91 -30.89 -11.62
CA GLU A 90 4.64 -30.95 -13.07
C GLU A 90 5.14 -29.73 -13.85
N ASN A 91 5.24 -28.57 -13.19
CA ASN A 91 5.67 -27.31 -13.83
C ASN A 91 7.15 -27.00 -13.60
N ALA A 92 7.76 -27.61 -12.57
CA ALA A 92 9.10 -27.23 -12.11
C ALA A 92 10.21 -27.49 -13.13
N GLU A 93 10.19 -28.65 -13.79
CA GLU A 93 11.21 -29.02 -14.77
C GLU A 93 11.09 -28.18 -16.05
N GLN A 94 9.88 -27.95 -16.53
CA GLN A 94 9.63 -27.11 -17.71
C GLN A 94 10.01 -25.65 -17.44
N TRP A 95 9.59 -25.10 -16.30
CA TRP A 95 9.98 -23.75 -15.92
C TRP A 95 11.50 -23.60 -15.82
N ALA A 96 12.17 -24.55 -15.15
CA ALA A 96 13.62 -24.55 -14.99
C ALA A 96 14.37 -24.63 -16.32
N ALA A 97 13.83 -25.37 -17.30
CA ALA A 97 14.39 -25.48 -18.65
C ALA A 97 14.38 -24.15 -19.43
N ASP A 98 13.35 -23.33 -19.21
CA ASP A 98 13.16 -22.06 -19.91
C ASP A 98 13.98 -20.90 -19.31
N GLN A 99 14.49 -21.07 -18.09
CA GLN A 99 15.23 -20.02 -17.40
C GLN A 99 16.72 -20.01 -17.74
N ARG A 100 17.29 -18.81 -17.82
CA ARG A 100 18.74 -18.58 -17.74
C ARG A 100 19.07 -17.49 -16.73
N HIS A 101 20.21 -17.63 -16.09
CA HIS A 101 20.74 -16.64 -15.15
C HIS A 101 22.02 -16.01 -15.68
N ASP A 102 22.15 -14.70 -15.57
CA ASP A 102 23.31 -13.93 -16.01
C ASP A 102 23.66 -12.87 -14.96
N VAL A 103 24.84 -12.24 -15.08
CA VAL A 103 25.25 -11.14 -14.20
C VAL A 103 25.18 -9.82 -14.96
N ASN A 104 24.39 -8.86 -14.45
CA ASN A 104 24.40 -7.51 -14.97
C ASN A 104 25.73 -6.84 -14.63
N ARG A 105 26.56 -6.52 -15.64
CA ARG A 105 27.89 -5.94 -15.40
C ARG A 105 27.86 -4.50 -14.88
N VAL A 106 26.77 -3.78 -15.11
CA VAL A 106 26.61 -2.37 -14.74
C VAL A 106 26.07 -2.23 -13.33
N MET A 107 25.08 -3.04 -12.97
CA MET A 107 24.48 -3.06 -11.63
C MET A 107 25.21 -4.03 -10.70
N GLY A 108 25.91 -5.02 -11.24
CA GLY A 108 26.58 -6.07 -10.47
C GLY A 108 25.60 -7.06 -9.84
N THR A 109 24.39 -7.18 -10.38
CA THR A 109 23.27 -7.98 -9.85
C THR A 109 23.05 -9.26 -10.66
N LEU A 110 22.41 -10.25 -10.05
CA LEU A 110 21.99 -11.48 -10.69
C LEU A 110 20.68 -11.25 -11.44
N GLU A 111 20.71 -11.49 -12.74
CA GLU A 111 19.56 -11.39 -13.62
C GLU A 111 19.03 -12.78 -13.98
N ARG A 112 17.71 -12.85 -14.15
CA ARG A 112 17.01 -14.06 -14.60
C ARG A 112 16.17 -13.68 -15.82
N ARG A 113 16.21 -14.50 -16.85
CA ARG A 113 15.44 -14.33 -18.09
C ARG A 113 14.80 -15.64 -18.54
N ASN A 114 13.69 -15.53 -19.27
CA ASN A 114 13.15 -16.65 -20.02
C ASN A 114 13.83 -16.69 -21.40
N ALA A 115 14.84 -17.55 -21.53
CA ALA A 115 15.66 -17.62 -22.72
C ALA A 115 14.88 -18.19 -23.92
N THR A 116 13.95 -19.11 -23.68
CA THR A 116 13.11 -19.69 -24.74
C THR A 116 12.20 -18.63 -25.35
N ALA A 117 11.57 -17.79 -24.52
CA ALA A 117 10.67 -16.74 -24.97
C ALA A 117 11.38 -15.66 -25.79
N LEU A 118 12.54 -15.16 -25.34
CA LEU A 118 13.31 -14.15 -26.09
C LEU A 118 13.87 -14.69 -27.42
N ALA A 119 14.38 -15.93 -27.42
CA ALA A 119 14.98 -16.55 -28.60
C ALA A 119 13.95 -16.86 -29.69
N GLN A 120 12.76 -17.36 -29.34
CA GLN A 120 11.69 -17.64 -30.30
C GLN A 120 11.22 -16.38 -31.04
N HIS A 121 11.27 -15.22 -30.40
CA HIS A 121 10.86 -13.96 -31.01
C HIS A 121 11.95 -13.40 -31.93
N THR A 122 13.21 -13.43 -31.49
CA THR A 122 14.35 -12.92 -32.27
C THR A 122 14.64 -13.77 -33.51
N ALA A 123 14.28 -15.06 -33.48
CA ALA A 123 14.44 -16.00 -34.60
C ALA A 123 13.30 -15.96 -35.64
N ALA A 124 12.23 -15.18 -35.42
CA ALA A 124 11.18 -15.01 -36.42
C ALA A 124 11.74 -14.27 -37.66
N PRO A 125 11.37 -14.66 -38.90
CA PRO A 125 11.94 -14.06 -40.11
C PRO A 125 11.66 -12.54 -40.16
N ALA A 126 12.74 -11.76 -40.27
CA ALA A 126 12.68 -10.33 -40.47
C ALA A 126 12.11 -9.99 -41.86
N THR A 127 10.79 -9.79 -41.95
CA THR A 127 10.18 -8.74 -42.79
C THR A 127 8.77 -8.38 -42.28
N PRO A 128 8.61 -7.54 -41.25
CA PRO A 128 7.35 -6.86 -41.00
C PRO A 128 7.20 -5.68 -41.97
N PRO A 129 5.97 -5.24 -42.32
CA PRO A 129 5.76 -3.97 -43.01
C PRO A 129 6.37 -2.83 -42.18
N ALA A 130 6.88 -1.79 -42.84
CA ALA A 130 7.49 -0.64 -42.18
C ALA A 130 6.56 -0.12 -41.07
N PRO A 131 7.04 -0.03 -39.80
CA PRO A 131 6.18 0.36 -38.69
C PRO A 131 5.69 1.79 -38.93
N THR A 132 4.38 2.00 -38.82
CA THR A 132 3.74 3.32 -38.99
C THR A 132 3.99 4.25 -37.80
N ARG A 133 4.67 3.77 -36.74
CA ARG A 133 5.02 4.50 -35.52
C ARG A 133 6.50 4.26 -35.18
N PRO A 134 7.21 5.25 -34.61
CA PRO A 134 8.57 5.06 -34.13
C PRO A 134 8.60 4.01 -33.00
N ALA A 135 9.70 3.27 -32.91
CA ALA A 135 9.91 2.30 -31.83
C ALA A 135 9.94 3.00 -30.45
N LEU A 136 9.52 2.30 -29.40
CA LEU A 136 9.33 2.84 -28.03
C LEU A 136 10.50 3.65 -27.46
N PHE A 137 11.72 3.31 -27.84
CA PHE A 137 12.95 3.92 -27.31
C PHE A 137 13.77 4.64 -28.39
N SER A 138 13.17 5.00 -29.53
CA SER A 138 13.87 5.65 -30.67
C SER A 138 14.71 6.86 -30.26
N ASP A 139 14.27 7.57 -29.23
CA ASP A 139 14.83 8.84 -28.79
C ASP A 139 16.02 8.68 -27.82
N ILE A 140 16.32 7.44 -27.41
CA ILE A 140 17.41 7.11 -26.48
C ILE A 140 18.47 6.31 -27.24
N SER A 141 19.74 6.67 -27.09
CA SER A 141 20.84 5.96 -27.76
C SER A 141 21.08 4.58 -27.15
N ASP A 142 21.54 3.62 -27.96
CA ASP A 142 21.94 2.30 -27.46
C ASP A 142 23.05 2.41 -26.40
N GLU A 143 23.93 3.40 -26.53
CA GLU A 143 24.99 3.65 -25.55
C GLU A 143 24.42 4.05 -24.19
N ALA A 144 23.40 4.92 -24.17
CA ALA A 144 22.72 5.30 -22.94
C ALA A 144 22.01 4.09 -22.28
N LEU A 145 21.37 3.24 -23.09
CA LEU A 145 20.73 2.01 -22.59
C LEU A 145 21.76 1.02 -22.00
N ARG A 146 22.90 0.83 -22.67
CA ARG A 146 24.00 0.01 -22.14
C ARG A 146 24.56 0.58 -20.85
N GLN A 147 24.71 1.90 -20.74
CA GLN A 147 25.17 2.56 -19.51
C GLN A 147 24.20 2.38 -18.34
N LEU A 148 22.90 2.22 -18.61
CA LEU A 148 21.90 1.89 -17.61
C LEU A 148 21.82 0.39 -17.30
N GLY A 149 22.62 -0.44 -17.98
CA GLY A 149 22.69 -1.89 -17.74
C GLY A 149 21.75 -2.72 -18.60
N VAL A 150 21.14 -2.17 -19.65
CA VAL A 150 20.35 -2.96 -20.61
C VAL A 150 21.30 -3.67 -21.59
N ASP A 151 21.17 -4.99 -21.72
CA ASP A 151 22.03 -5.77 -22.59
C ASP A 151 21.65 -5.65 -24.07
N SER A 152 22.54 -6.07 -24.97
CA SER A 152 22.35 -5.93 -26.42
C SER A 152 21.15 -6.72 -26.96
N GLU A 153 20.79 -7.85 -26.35
CA GLU A 153 19.67 -8.70 -26.77
C GLU A 153 18.34 -8.03 -26.40
N THR A 154 18.24 -7.53 -25.17
CA THR A 154 17.11 -6.74 -24.68
C THR A 154 16.99 -5.42 -25.44
N ILE A 155 18.10 -4.74 -25.78
CA ILE A 155 18.07 -3.55 -26.63
C ILE A 155 17.51 -3.90 -28.01
N ALA A 156 18.01 -4.95 -28.66
CA ALA A 156 17.53 -5.37 -29.98
C ALA A 156 16.02 -5.67 -29.95
N PHE A 157 15.55 -6.35 -28.90
CA PHE A 157 14.13 -6.59 -28.66
C PHE A 157 13.35 -5.28 -28.50
N CYS A 158 13.81 -4.36 -27.65
CA CYS A 158 13.19 -3.05 -27.42
C CYS A 158 13.06 -2.20 -28.70
N ARG A 159 13.97 -2.38 -29.67
CA ARG A 159 13.90 -1.70 -30.98
C ARG A 159 12.79 -2.25 -31.89
N THR A 160 12.25 -3.42 -31.60
CA THR A 160 11.12 -4.01 -32.36
C THR A 160 9.76 -3.58 -31.83
N LEU A 161 9.69 -3.09 -30.59
CA LEU A 161 8.44 -2.75 -29.92
C LEU A 161 7.94 -1.36 -30.30
N THR A 162 6.62 -1.25 -30.52
CA THR A 162 5.97 0.01 -30.93
C THR A 162 4.98 0.56 -29.91
N SER A 163 4.62 -0.23 -28.90
CA SER A 163 3.65 0.17 -27.88
C SER A 163 4.03 -0.27 -26.46
N ARG A 164 3.60 0.51 -25.48
CA ARG A 164 3.80 0.22 -24.05
C ARG A 164 3.22 -1.14 -23.65
N GLU A 165 2.06 -1.50 -24.20
CA GLU A 165 1.38 -2.76 -23.94
C GLU A 165 2.24 -3.95 -24.37
N GLU A 166 2.87 -3.90 -25.54
CA GLU A 166 3.80 -4.93 -25.99
C GLU A 166 4.97 -5.12 -25.01
N LEU A 167 5.57 -4.06 -24.48
CA LEU A 167 6.65 -4.20 -23.49
C LEU A 167 6.15 -4.89 -22.20
N VAL A 168 4.92 -4.61 -21.78
CA VAL A 168 4.32 -5.22 -20.57
C VAL A 168 4.03 -6.71 -20.77
N ASP A 169 3.51 -7.10 -21.93
CA ASP A 169 3.24 -8.51 -22.24
C ASP A 169 4.50 -9.38 -22.17
N TRP A 170 5.66 -8.79 -22.41
CA TRP A 170 6.97 -9.45 -22.38
C TRP A 170 7.74 -9.29 -21.07
N SER A 171 7.14 -8.71 -20.02
CA SER A 171 7.75 -8.61 -18.69
C SER A 171 8.29 -9.93 -18.13
N PRO A 172 7.67 -11.11 -18.38
CA PRO A 172 8.19 -12.38 -17.86
C PRO A 172 9.49 -12.85 -18.54
N ALA A 173 9.81 -12.29 -19.71
CA ALA A 173 10.93 -12.73 -20.51
C ALA A 173 12.18 -11.85 -20.33
N ILE A 174 11.99 -10.55 -20.12
CA ILE A 174 13.07 -9.57 -19.92
C ILE A 174 13.62 -9.68 -18.48
N PRO A 175 14.95 -9.57 -18.26
CA PRO A 175 15.52 -9.41 -16.94
C PRO A 175 14.85 -8.30 -16.12
N GLN A 176 14.41 -8.60 -14.90
CA GLN A 176 13.63 -7.69 -14.07
C GLN A 176 14.31 -6.31 -13.87
N ASP A 177 15.62 -6.30 -13.63
CA ASP A 177 16.39 -5.07 -13.44
C ASP A 177 16.42 -4.21 -14.72
N GLN A 178 16.61 -4.83 -15.88
CA GLN A 178 16.57 -4.14 -17.17
C GLN A 178 15.16 -3.68 -17.54
N TYR A 179 14.16 -4.52 -17.26
CA TYR A 179 12.75 -4.19 -17.47
C TYR A 179 12.35 -2.95 -16.67
N GLU A 180 12.77 -2.85 -15.41
CA GLU A 180 12.52 -1.68 -14.57
C GLU A 180 13.16 -0.41 -15.12
N VAL A 181 14.42 -0.49 -15.59
CA VAL A 181 15.09 0.63 -16.28
C VAL A 181 14.30 1.09 -17.50
N LEU A 182 13.91 0.16 -18.38
CA LEU A 182 13.15 0.45 -19.60
C LEU A 182 11.81 1.09 -19.29
N LEU A 183 11.14 0.60 -18.26
CA LEU A 183 9.88 1.15 -17.79
C LEU A 183 10.01 2.58 -17.25
N HIS A 184 11.07 2.90 -16.51
CA HIS A 184 11.30 4.26 -16.03
C HIS A 184 11.56 5.24 -17.19
N LEU A 185 12.34 4.82 -18.19
CA LEU A 185 12.56 5.59 -19.41
C LEU A 185 11.25 5.80 -20.17
N LEU A 186 10.41 4.77 -20.25
CA LEU A 186 9.09 4.85 -20.87
C LEU A 186 8.12 5.79 -20.14
N ASP A 187 8.31 5.97 -18.84
CA ASP A 187 7.55 6.94 -18.03
C ASP A 187 8.06 8.39 -18.19
N GLY A 188 8.97 8.63 -19.14
CA GLY A 188 9.54 9.94 -19.43
C GLY A 188 10.63 10.38 -18.44
N MET A 189 11.15 9.46 -17.62
CA MET A 189 12.26 9.77 -16.72
C MET A 189 13.55 9.99 -17.53
N PRO A 190 14.27 11.11 -17.37
CA PRO A 190 15.53 11.34 -18.05
C PRO A 190 16.58 10.27 -17.68
N VAL A 191 17.45 9.92 -18.63
CA VAL A 191 18.53 8.93 -18.46
C VAL A 191 19.36 9.18 -17.19
N ASP A 192 19.76 10.44 -16.94
CA ASP A 192 20.55 10.81 -15.76
C ASP A 192 19.80 10.61 -14.43
N GLN A 193 18.48 10.70 -14.45
CA GLN A 193 17.64 10.45 -13.29
C GLN A 193 17.49 8.94 -13.07
N VAL A 194 17.26 8.15 -14.13
CA VAL A 194 17.25 6.67 -14.04
C VAL A 194 18.59 6.14 -13.52
N MET A 195 19.70 6.70 -14.00
CA MET A 195 21.04 6.35 -13.52
C MET A 195 21.16 6.58 -12.00
N ARG A 196 20.74 7.74 -11.50
CA ARG A 196 20.84 8.09 -10.06
C ARG A 196 19.88 7.31 -9.18
N GLU A 197 18.66 7.07 -9.63
CA GLU A 197 17.57 6.57 -8.80
C GLU A 197 17.40 5.05 -8.90
N VAL A 198 17.80 4.44 -10.01
CA VAL A 198 17.59 3.01 -10.27
C VAL A 198 18.91 2.25 -10.29
N VAL A 199 19.89 2.72 -11.08
CA VAL A 199 21.13 1.99 -11.37
C VAL A 199 22.18 2.16 -10.26
N GLN A 200 22.52 3.41 -9.89
CA GLN A 200 23.53 3.70 -8.87
C GLN A 200 23.23 3.06 -7.51
N PRO A 201 21.98 3.04 -7.00
CA PRO A 201 21.68 2.41 -5.72
C PRO A 201 21.88 0.88 -5.71
N ARG A 202 21.89 0.24 -6.89
CA ARG A 202 22.09 -1.21 -7.05
C ARG A 202 23.55 -1.60 -7.22
N ARG A 203 24.43 -0.65 -7.57
CA ARG A 203 25.86 -0.91 -7.72
C ARG A 203 26.46 -1.38 -6.40
N ALA A 204 27.36 -2.36 -6.50
CA ALA A 204 28.13 -2.85 -5.36
C ALA A 204 28.84 -1.69 -4.63
N LEU A 205 28.74 -1.66 -3.29
CA LEU A 205 29.42 -0.69 -2.42
C LEU A 205 30.94 -0.62 -2.66
N SER A 206 31.51 -1.69 -3.22
CA SER A 206 32.92 -1.84 -3.56
C SER A 206 33.37 -1.04 -4.80
N GLY A 207 32.45 -0.41 -5.55
CA GLY A 207 32.77 0.52 -6.64
C GLY A 207 33.36 -0.09 -7.92
N GLY A 208 33.42 -1.43 -8.04
CA GLY A 208 33.93 -2.13 -9.23
C GLY A 208 32.85 -2.88 -10.03
N SER A 209 33.09 -3.11 -11.32
CA SER A 209 32.27 -3.99 -12.16
C SER A 209 32.40 -5.44 -11.70
N VAL A 210 31.28 -6.15 -11.52
CA VAL A 210 31.28 -7.58 -11.17
C VAL A 210 31.58 -8.40 -12.44
N ALA A 211 32.47 -9.38 -12.33
CA ALA A 211 32.80 -10.28 -13.44
C ALA A 211 31.58 -11.17 -13.80
N SER A 212 31.44 -11.57 -15.07
CA SER A 212 30.27 -12.33 -15.53
C SER A 212 30.16 -13.75 -14.97
N ASP A 213 31.21 -14.24 -14.33
CA ASP A 213 31.33 -15.54 -13.66
C ASP A 213 31.31 -15.43 -12.12
N ASP A 214 31.29 -14.21 -11.56
CA ASP A 214 31.25 -13.97 -10.11
C ASP A 214 29.81 -13.91 -9.58
N TYR A 215 29.14 -15.07 -9.63
CA TYR A 215 27.76 -15.23 -9.17
C TYR A 215 27.59 -15.05 -7.66
N ASP A 216 28.61 -15.38 -6.86
CA ASP A 216 28.53 -15.24 -5.41
C ASP A 216 28.49 -13.76 -5.00
N THR A 217 29.31 -12.92 -5.63
CA THR A 217 29.21 -11.46 -5.48
C THR A 217 27.93 -10.91 -6.09
N ALA A 218 27.50 -11.40 -7.26
CA ALA A 218 26.26 -10.96 -7.88
C ALA A 218 25.02 -11.27 -7.01
N ILE A 219 24.91 -12.48 -6.45
CA ILE A 219 23.87 -12.88 -5.51
C ILE A 219 23.91 -11.96 -4.27
N ARG A 220 25.10 -11.72 -3.71
CA ARG A 220 25.28 -10.81 -2.57
C ARG A 220 24.97 -9.34 -2.88
N ASN A 221 25.04 -8.92 -4.13
CA ASN A 221 24.65 -7.58 -4.58
C ASN A 221 23.15 -7.52 -4.96
N THR A 222 22.52 -8.68 -5.20
CA THR A 222 21.08 -8.83 -5.46
C THR A 222 20.27 -8.81 -4.16
N ARG A 223 20.72 -8.09 -3.13
CA ARG A 223 20.01 -7.98 -1.84
C ARG A 223 18.60 -7.36 -1.96
N HIS A 224 18.26 -6.87 -3.15
CA HIS A 224 16.94 -6.35 -3.48
C HIS A 224 15.90 -7.39 -3.83
N ARG A 225 16.34 -8.58 -4.24
CA ARG A 225 15.46 -9.72 -4.53
C ARG A 225 15.84 -10.96 -3.72
N VAL A 226 17.07 -11.04 -3.24
CA VAL A 226 17.62 -12.22 -2.57
C VAL A 226 17.88 -11.93 -1.10
N MET A 227 17.27 -12.72 -0.22
CA MET A 227 17.55 -12.71 1.21
C MET A 227 18.63 -13.77 1.53
N LEU A 228 19.72 -13.34 2.15
CA LEU A 228 20.75 -14.26 2.67
C LEU A 228 20.28 -14.78 4.02
N VAL A 229 20.36 -16.09 4.21
CA VAL A 229 20.03 -16.73 5.48
C VAL A 229 21.33 -17.04 6.20
N ASP A 230 21.56 -16.40 7.35
CA ASP A 230 22.80 -16.57 8.12
C ASP A 230 22.58 -17.45 9.38
N ASP A 231 21.38 -17.52 9.98
CA ASP A 231 21.09 -18.34 11.17
C ASP A 231 19.82 -19.24 11.14
N ASP A 232 19.64 -20.10 12.16
CA ASP A 232 18.51 -21.05 12.29
C ASP A 232 17.18 -20.35 12.59
N ALA A 233 17.24 -19.22 13.31
CA ALA A 233 16.09 -18.40 13.62
C ALA A 233 15.61 -17.67 12.36
N ASP A 234 16.51 -17.21 11.48
CA ASP A 234 16.21 -16.52 10.22
C ASP A 234 15.34 -17.37 9.30
N ILE A 235 15.53 -18.69 9.21
CA ILE A 235 14.69 -19.54 8.34
C ILE A 235 13.31 -19.72 8.94
N GLU A 236 13.20 -20.05 10.22
CA GLU A 236 11.90 -20.22 10.89
C GLU A 236 11.20 -18.87 11.12
N GLU A 237 11.93 -17.76 11.13
CA GLU A 237 11.39 -16.40 11.20
C GLU A 237 10.97 -15.88 9.81
N VAL A 238 11.70 -16.21 8.74
CA VAL A 238 11.40 -15.79 7.35
C VAL A 238 10.38 -16.70 6.68
N LEU A 239 10.47 -18.01 6.90
CA LEU A 239 9.56 -19.01 6.34
C LEU A 239 8.45 -19.39 7.35
N GLY A 240 8.73 -19.41 8.65
CA GLY A 240 7.75 -19.84 9.67
C GLY A 240 6.88 -18.72 10.24
N ARG A 241 7.17 -17.43 9.99
CA ARG A 241 6.19 -16.36 10.22
C ARG A 241 5.08 -16.47 9.18
N GLU A 242 3.96 -17.05 9.58
CA GLU A 242 2.69 -16.86 8.90
C GLU A 242 2.47 -15.36 8.65
N PHE A 243 2.47 -14.93 7.39
CA PHE A 243 2.07 -13.59 6.91
C PHE A 243 2.83 -12.34 7.44
N ASP A 244 3.40 -12.35 8.65
CA ASP A 244 3.91 -11.18 9.37
C ASP A 244 5.29 -10.71 8.89
N ALA A 245 6.16 -11.61 8.41
CA ALA A 245 7.47 -11.22 7.87
C ALA A 245 7.34 -10.33 6.62
N TRP A 246 6.27 -10.49 5.84
CA TRP A 246 6.01 -9.65 4.68
C TRP A 246 5.55 -8.23 5.06
N ARG A 247 4.87 -8.07 6.20
CA ARG A 247 4.34 -6.77 6.64
C ARG A 247 5.43 -5.75 6.96
N VAL A 248 6.63 -6.23 7.29
CA VAL A 248 7.80 -5.39 7.59
C VAL A 248 8.91 -5.53 6.56
N PHE A 249 8.71 -6.28 5.47
CA PHE A 249 9.74 -6.43 4.44
C PHE A 249 9.91 -5.14 3.62
N LEU A 250 11.09 -4.51 3.73
CA LEU A 250 11.42 -3.29 3.00
C LEU A 250 12.24 -3.58 1.75
N HIS A 251 11.68 -3.27 0.59
CA HIS A 251 12.39 -3.39 -0.68
C HIS A 251 13.55 -2.38 -0.77
N PRO A 252 14.70 -2.66 -1.42
CA PRO A 252 15.80 -1.69 -1.43
C PRO A 252 15.55 -0.34 -2.10
N THR A 253 14.66 -0.26 -3.09
CA THR A 253 14.22 1.05 -3.62
C THR A 253 13.52 1.90 -2.55
N GLN A 254 12.79 1.24 -1.63
CA GLN A 254 12.18 1.85 -0.45
C GLN A 254 13.21 2.13 0.66
N ARG A 255 14.23 1.27 0.81
CA ARG A 255 15.31 1.39 1.80
C ARG A 255 16.07 2.71 1.69
N THR A 256 16.37 3.14 0.47
CA THR A 256 17.04 4.42 0.23
C THR A 256 16.26 5.59 0.81
N LEU A 257 14.92 5.55 0.77
CA LEU A 257 14.06 6.58 1.35
C LEU A 257 13.97 6.45 2.88
N ALA A 258 13.73 5.24 3.39
CA ALA A 258 13.57 5.01 4.83
C ALA A 258 14.84 5.35 5.62
N TYR A 259 16.01 4.92 5.13
CA TYR A 259 17.30 5.05 5.82
C TYR A 259 18.15 6.25 5.35
N ARG A 260 17.56 7.17 4.57
CA ARG A 260 18.29 8.39 4.20
C ARG A 260 18.66 9.18 5.48
N PRO A 261 19.93 9.53 5.69
CA PRO A 261 20.33 10.14 6.96
C PRO A 261 19.63 11.46 7.26
N VAL A 262 19.55 12.33 6.24
CA VAL A 262 19.01 13.68 6.40
C VAL A 262 18.08 14.02 5.25
N PHE A 263 16.89 14.49 5.63
CA PHE A 263 16.00 15.30 4.81
C PHE A 263 15.93 16.71 5.40
N ASN A 264 16.07 17.74 4.55
CA ASN A 264 16.09 19.13 5.00
C ASN A 264 14.68 19.71 5.17
N GLY A 265 13.87 19.10 6.04
CA GLY A 265 12.46 19.44 6.30
C GLY A 265 11.50 18.31 5.90
N PRO A 266 10.19 18.63 5.77
CA PRO A 266 9.15 17.63 5.54
C PRO A 266 9.34 16.86 4.23
N VAL A 267 9.01 15.56 4.30
CA VAL A 267 9.07 14.62 3.18
C VAL A 267 7.71 13.99 2.94
N LEU A 268 7.35 13.84 1.67
CA LEU A 268 6.19 13.06 1.25
C LEU A 268 6.65 11.82 0.49
N VAL A 269 6.24 10.65 0.96
CA VAL A 269 6.31 9.38 0.24
C VAL A 269 4.89 9.01 -0.15
N HIS A 270 4.66 8.84 -1.45
CA HIS A 270 3.34 8.56 -2.00
C HIS A 270 3.39 7.40 -2.98
N GLY A 271 2.24 6.83 -3.31
CA GLY A 271 2.14 5.74 -4.28
C GLY A 271 0.88 4.93 -4.08
N GLY A 272 0.50 4.11 -5.06
CA GLY A 272 -0.75 3.36 -5.06
C GLY A 272 -0.90 2.33 -3.92
N PRO A 273 -2.02 1.60 -3.87
CA PRO A 273 -2.19 0.47 -2.96
C PRO A 273 -1.06 -0.53 -3.10
N GLY A 274 -0.67 -1.19 -2.00
CA GLY A 274 0.32 -2.27 -2.05
C GLY A 274 1.77 -1.86 -2.31
N THR A 275 2.08 -0.56 -2.36
CA THR A 275 3.43 -0.06 -2.67
C THR A 275 4.41 0.00 -1.49
N GLY A 276 3.99 -0.46 -0.30
CA GLY A 276 4.85 -0.52 0.90
C GLY A 276 5.06 0.82 1.63
N LYS A 277 4.18 1.80 1.45
CA LYS A 277 4.21 3.10 2.16
C LYS A 277 4.35 2.96 3.68
N THR A 278 3.49 2.16 4.30
CA THR A 278 3.51 1.91 5.75
C THR A 278 4.83 1.25 6.18
N VAL A 279 5.36 0.32 5.38
CA VAL A 279 6.65 -0.33 5.64
C VAL A 279 7.80 0.67 5.61
N VAL A 280 7.81 1.57 4.62
CA VAL A 280 8.77 2.68 4.57
C VAL A 280 8.67 3.55 5.82
N ALA A 281 7.47 3.88 6.26
CA ALA A 281 7.23 4.69 7.45
C ALA A 281 7.76 4.00 8.73
N LEU A 282 7.52 2.69 8.88
CA LEU A 282 8.01 1.89 10.00
C LEU A 282 9.54 1.83 10.03
N HIS A 283 10.18 1.55 8.89
CA HIS A 283 11.64 1.56 8.81
C HIS A 283 12.23 2.97 9.00
N ARG A 284 11.48 4.01 8.62
CA ARG A 284 11.88 5.38 8.92
C ARG A 284 11.88 5.64 10.43
N VAL A 285 10.85 5.21 11.14
CA VAL A 285 10.81 5.29 12.62
C VAL A 285 11.99 4.52 13.21
N LYS A 286 12.27 3.30 12.72
CA LYS A 286 13.44 2.54 13.16
C LYS A 286 14.74 3.33 13.01
N TYR A 287 15.00 3.86 11.83
CA TYR A 287 16.19 4.66 11.58
C TYR A 287 16.29 5.87 12.52
N LEU A 288 15.18 6.59 12.71
CA LEU A 288 15.14 7.77 13.58
C LEU A 288 15.35 7.40 15.06
N ALA A 289 14.78 6.29 15.53
CA ALA A 289 14.93 5.82 16.90
C ALA A 289 16.38 5.46 17.21
N GLU A 290 17.06 4.77 16.29
CA GLU A 290 18.49 4.42 16.40
C GLU A 290 19.42 5.65 16.46
N HIS A 291 18.96 6.81 15.98
CA HIS A 291 19.75 8.05 15.89
C HIS A 291 19.12 9.20 16.69
N LEU A 292 18.23 8.89 17.62
CA LEU A 292 17.48 9.88 18.38
C LEU A 292 18.42 10.58 19.38
N PRO A 293 18.40 11.91 19.49
CA PRO A 293 19.17 12.60 20.52
C PRO A 293 18.63 12.23 21.91
N LEU A 294 19.48 12.35 22.94
CA LEU A 294 19.09 12.11 24.33
C LEU A 294 17.85 12.95 24.71
N GLY A 295 16.81 12.29 25.22
CA GLY A 295 15.53 12.91 25.58
C GLY A 295 14.64 13.27 24.39
N GLY A 296 15.05 12.93 23.16
CA GLY A 296 14.23 13.06 21.98
C GLY A 296 13.06 12.08 21.98
N ARG A 297 12.01 12.39 21.22
CA ARG A 297 10.83 11.55 21.09
C ARG A 297 10.33 11.51 19.65
N ILE A 298 9.77 10.38 19.25
CA ILE A 298 9.17 10.19 17.92
C ILE A 298 7.68 9.98 18.07
N LEU A 299 6.88 10.66 17.25
CA LEU A 299 5.47 10.34 17.07
C LEU A 299 5.30 9.54 15.78
N LEU A 300 4.76 8.33 15.87
CA LEU A 300 4.19 7.59 14.76
C LEU A 300 2.66 7.68 14.84
N THR A 301 2.03 8.30 13.87
CA THR A 301 0.57 8.48 13.84
C THR A 301 -0.07 7.92 12.59
N SER A 302 -1.32 7.49 12.72
CA SER A 302 -2.16 7.02 11.62
C SER A 302 -3.61 7.46 11.84
N PHE A 303 -4.46 7.28 10.82
CA PHE A 303 -5.83 7.82 10.80
C PHE A 303 -6.80 7.12 11.76
N THR A 304 -6.65 5.82 12.03
CA THR A 304 -7.57 5.06 12.91
C THR A 304 -6.84 4.32 14.02
N ASN A 305 -7.55 4.03 15.12
CA ASN A 305 -7.02 3.19 16.20
C ASN A 305 -6.64 1.77 15.70
N ALA A 306 -7.39 1.22 14.74
CA ALA A 306 -7.10 -0.09 14.15
C ALA A 306 -5.72 -0.09 13.46
N LEU A 307 -5.48 0.93 12.65
CA LEU A 307 -4.20 1.15 11.98
C LEU A 307 -3.07 1.38 12.98
N VAL A 308 -3.30 2.20 14.02
CA VAL A 308 -2.33 2.47 15.09
C VAL A 308 -1.90 1.17 15.79
N GLU A 309 -2.83 0.29 16.12
CA GLU A 309 -2.50 -1.02 16.72
C GLU A 309 -1.77 -1.94 15.74
N ALA A 310 -2.13 -1.90 14.45
CA ALA A 310 -1.45 -2.66 13.41
C ALA A 310 0.02 -2.21 13.25
N VAL A 311 0.27 -0.90 13.08
CA VAL A 311 1.64 -0.37 12.95
C VAL A 311 2.43 -0.52 14.24
N ARG A 312 1.79 -0.49 15.42
CA ARG A 312 2.44 -0.76 16.70
C ARG A 312 2.99 -2.19 16.78
N ARG A 313 2.20 -3.18 16.36
CA ARG A 313 2.66 -4.58 16.28
C ARG A 313 3.81 -4.73 15.29
N ASP A 314 3.66 -4.14 14.10
CA ASP A 314 4.67 -4.25 13.04
C ASP A 314 5.98 -3.55 13.46
N LEU A 315 5.88 -2.43 14.18
CA LEU A 315 7.04 -1.76 14.76
C LEU A 315 7.74 -2.60 15.83
N ALA A 316 6.99 -3.38 16.62
CA ALA A 316 7.57 -4.28 17.63
C ALA A 316 8.38 -5.43 17.02
N LEU A 317 8.16 -5.76 15.73
CA LEU A 317 8.99 -6.71 14.98
C LEU A 317 10.33 -6.08 14.53
N LEU A 318 10.42 -4.75 14.52
CA LEU A 318 11.56 -4.00 13.99
C LEU A 318 12.43 -3.35 15.07
N LEU A 319 11.85 -3.02 16.22
CA LEU A 319 12.48 -2.31 17.34
C LEU A 319 12.39 -3.08 18.66
N ASP A 320 13.53 -3.14 19.34
CA ASP A 320 13.66 -3.62 20.71
C ASP A 320 12.87 -2.73 21.69
N GLU A 321 12.57 -3.26 22.88
CA GLU A 321 11.73 -2.59 23.89
C GLU A 321 12.24 -1.21 24.27
N GLU A 322 13.56 -1.06 24.40
CA GLU A 322 14.21 0.16 24.85
C GLU A 322 14.02 1.31 23.85
N LEU A 323 14.27 1.06 22.55
CA LEU A 323 14.04 2.04 21.48
C LEU A 323 12.55 2.34 21.28
N ARG A 324 11.68 1.37 21.57
CA ARG A 324 10.23 1.53 21.42
C ARG A 324 9.63 2.46 22.46
N ALA A 325 10.24 2.57 23.64
CA ALA A 325 9.79 3.48 24.70
C ALA A 325 9.85 4.96 24.28
N ASP A 326 10.75 5.31 23.36
CA ASP A 326 10.90 6.67 22.84
C ASP A 326 9.92 7.00 21.69
N VAL A 327 9.10 6.03 21.26
CA VAL A 327 8.15 6.17 20.16
C VAL A 327 6.70 6.13 20.66
N ASP A 328 5.99 7.25 20.55
CA ASP A 328 4.54 7.27 20.69
C ASP A 328 3.86 6.77 19.43
N VAL A 329 3.09 5.68 19.53
CA VAL A 329 2.26 5.16 18.44
C VAL A 329 0.79 5.42 18.75
N ILE A 330 0.27 6.58 18.35
CA ILE A 330 -1.09 7.07 18.71
C ILE A 330 -1.77 7.82 17.56
N THR A 331 -3.10 7.93 17.58
CA THR A 331 -3.84 8.75 16.60
C THR A 331 -3.64 10.24 16.87
N ALA A 332 -3.81 11.06 15.81
CA ALA A 332 -3.77 12.52 15.95
C ALA A 332 -4.83 13.02 16.96
N ASP A 333 -6.03 12.42 16.95
CA ASP A 333 -7.11 12.77 17.89
C ASP A 333 -6.72 12.48 19.34
N LYS A 334 -6.02 11.35 19.60
CA LYS A 334 -5.51 11.04 20.94
C LYS A 334 -4.44 12.03 21.38
N LEU A 335 -3.49 12.38 20.50
CA LEU A 335 -2.49 13.41 20.78
C LEU A 335 -3.17 14.74 21.17
N ALA A 336 -4.13 15.20 20.37
CA ALA A 336 -4.83 16.45 20.65
C ALA A 336 -5.57 16.40 22.00
N LEU A 337 -6.26 15.29 22.29
CA LEU A 337 -6.95 15.12 23.57
C LEU A 337 -5.98 15.13 24.75
N ASP A 338 -4.85 14.43 24.65
CA ASP A 338 -3.86 14.35 25.72
C ASP A 338 -3.24 15.74 26.00
N ILE A 339 -2.86 16.48 24.95
CA ILE A 339 -2.34 17.86 25.07
C ILE A 339 -3.37 18.81 25.70
N VAL A 340 -4.64 18.76 25.28
CA VAL A 340 -5.66 19.64 25.85
C VAL A 340 -5.96 19.27 27.30
N ARG A 341 -5.89 17.98 27.67
CA ARG A 341 -6.09 17.52 29.06
C ARG A 341 -5.03 18.00 30.03
N GLU A 342 -3.84 18.35 29.56
CA GLU A 342 -2.80 18.96 30.40
C GLU A 342 -3.27 20.31 30.96
N GLU A 343 -4.03 21.11 30.19
CA GLU A 343 -4.61 22.38 30.66
C GLU A 343 -6.05 22.22 31.17
N TRP A 344 -6.86 21.37 30.54
CA TRP A 344 -8.28 21.12 30.85
C TRP A 344 -8.55 19.62 31.13
N PRO A 345 -8.24 19.11 32.34
CA PRO A 345 -8.35 17.68 32.65
C PRO A 345 -9.76 17.08 32.46
N GLU A 346 -10.79 17.89 32.67
CA GLU A 346 -12.21 17.50 32.57
C GLU A 346 -12.74 17.45 31.12
N VAL A 347 -11.91 17.80 30.12
CA VAL A 347 -12.35 17.80 28.72
C VAL A 347 -12.56 16.36 28.22
N SER A 348 -13.64 16.18 27.46
CA SER A 348 -13.94 14.92 26.79
C SER A 348 -14.26 15.13 25.32
N LEU A 349 -13.98 14.10 24.52
CA LEU A 349 -14.33 14.07 23.10
C LEU A 349 -15.84 13.89 22.95
N ARG A 350 -16.46 14.79 22.19
CA ARG A 350 -17.83 14.66 21.70
C ARG A 350 -17.82 13.89 20.38
N PRO A 351 -18.53 12.75 20.27
CA PRO A 351 -18.65 12.02 19.02
C PRO A 351 -19.19 12.89 17.87
N GLU A 352 -18.84 12.55 16.64
CA GLU A 352 -19.30 13.32 15.47
C GLU A 352 -20.83 13.27 15.32
N SER A 353 -21.46 12.11 15.59
CA SER A 353 -22.93 11.97 15.57
C SER A 353 -23.61 12.98 16.50
N ASP A 354 -23.06 13.15 17.69
CA ASP A 354 -23.61 14.02 18.72
C ASP A 354 -23.32 15.49 18.39
N THR A 355 -22.18 15.74 17.75
CA THR A 355 -21.85 17.06 17.20
C THR A 355 -22.85 17.44 16.09
N ARG A 356 -23.13 16.55 15.13
CA ARG A 356 -24.16 16.79 14.10
C ARG A 356 -25.54 17.03 14.73
N GLY A 357 -25.92 16.23 15.73
CA GLY A 357 -27.15 16.43 16.49
C GLY A 357 -27.23 17.79 17.20
N LEU A 358 -26.10 18.29 17.73
CA LEU A 358 -26.02 19.63 18.31
C LEU A 358 -26.28 20.72 17.26
N PHE A 359 -25.70 20.61 16.07
CA PHE A 359 -25.97 21.55 14.98
C PHE A 359 -27.44 21.50 14.53
N ALA A 360 -28.04 20.31 14.42
CA ALA A 360 -29.45 20.17 14.12
C ALA A 360 -30.35 20.86 15.17
N ASN A 361 -30.03 20.71 16.45
CA ASN A 361 -30.75 21.38 17.53
C ASN A 361 -30.60 22.90 17.48
N VAL A 362 -29.40 23.44 17.19
CA VAL A 362 -29.17 24.88 17.06
C VAL A 362 -29.96 25.44 15.87
N VAL A 363 -29.89 24.79 14.71
CA VAL A 363 -30.63 25.21 13.51
C VAL A 363 -32.13 25.24 13.76
N SER A 364 -32.68 24.17 14.34
CA SER A 364 -34.11 24.09 14.67
C SER A 364 -34.52 25.15 15.70
N LYS A 365 -33.76 25.31 16.79
CA LYS A 365 -34.08 26.27 17.86
C LYS A 365 -34.08 27.72 17.39
N HIS A 366 -33.19 28.06 16.47
CA HIS A 366 -33.09 29.41 15.91
C HIS A 366 -33.95 29.61 14.66
N SER A 367 -34.72 28.59 14.24
CA SER A 367 -35.58 28.63 13.04
C SER A 367 -34.84 29.12 11.80
N LEU A 368 -33.59 28.68 11.63
CA LEU A 368 -32.74 29.12 10.54
C LEU A 368 -33.24 28.54 9.20
N PRO A 369 -33.11 29.27 8.09
CA PRO A 369 -33.51 28.79 6.76
C PRO A 369 -32.54 27.74 6.18
N TRP A 370 -31.49 27.38 6.92
CA TRP A 370 -30.42 26.48 6.50
C TRP A 370 -30.67 25.06 7.01
N SER A 371 -30.27 24.03 6.25
CA SER A 371 -30.27 22.66 6.76
C SER A 371 -29.16 22.48 7.80
N ALA A 372 -29.38 21.56 8.74
CA ALA A 372 -28.37 21.18 9.74
C ALA A 372 -27.06 20.71 9.09
N ASP A 373 -27.18 19.92 8.02
CA ASP A 373 -26.04 19.42 7.26
C ASP A 373 -25.26 20.56 6.62
N PHE A 374 -25.91 21.54 6.00
CA PHE A 374 -25.23 22.69 5.41
C PHE A 374 -24.40 23.46 6.45
N VAL A 375 -24.99 23.78 7.61
CA VAL A 375 -24.28 24.52 8.67
C VAL A 375 -23.13 23.69 9.25
N PHE A 376 -23.32 22.38 9.41
CA PHE A 376 -22.26 21.47 9.87
C PHE A 376 -21.11 21.37 8.85
N GLN A 377 -21.42 21.36 7.55
CA GLN A 377 -20.41 21.36 6.49
C GLN A 377 -19.64 22.69 6.42
N GLU A 378 -20.30 23.83 6.62
CA GLU A 378 -19.65 25.13 6.75
C GLU A 378 -18.72 25.16 7.98
N TYR A 379 -19.19 24.63 9.12
CA TYR A 379 -18.35 24.48 10.31
C TYR A 379 -17.09 23.65 10.02
N ARG A 380 -17.23 22.47 9.40
CA ARG A 380 -16.12 21.56 9.15
C ARG A 380 -15.14 22.07 8.09
N HIS A 381 -15.63 22.30 6.86
CA HIS A 381 -14.78 22.51 5.68
C HIS A 381 -14.40 23.98 5.43
N VAL A 382 -15.04 24.93 6.13
CA VAL A 382 -14.66 26.34 6.08
C VAL A 382 -14.03 26.74 7.41
N VAL A 383 -14.81 26.73 8.49
CA VAL A 383 -14.37 27.30 9.77
C VAL A 383 -13.21 26.52 10.37
N MET A 384 -13.35 25.21 10.57
CA MET A 384 -12.29 24.39 11.17
C MET A 384 -11.15 24.10 10.18
N ALA A 385 -11.47 23.92 8.90
CA ALA A 385 -10.49 23.68 7.85
C ALA A 385 -9.54 24.87 7.62
N GLN A 386 -9.97 26.11 7.88
CA GLN A 386 -9.15 27.32 7.74
C GLN A 386 -8.75 27.98 9.07
N ASP A 387 -9.14 27.40 10.20
CA ASP A 387 -8.91 27.94 11.55
C ASP A 387 -9.52 29.32 11.78
N ILE A 388 -10.75 29.52 11.28
CA ILE A 388 -11.48 30.77 11.45
C ILE A 388 -12.04 30.84 12.88
N THR A 389 -11.64 31.87 13.60
CA THR A 389 -12.02 32.08 15.01
C THR A 389 -12.92 33.29 15.23
N THR A 390 -13.08 34.15 14.22
CA THR A 390 -13.85 35.40 14.32
C THR A 390 -14.90 35.52 13.23
N VAL A 391 -15.92 36.35 13.49
CA VAL A 391 -16.95 36.67 12.48
C VAL A 391 -16.33 37.34 11.27
N ASP A 392 -15.41 38.29 11.48
CA ASP A 392 -14.75 39.01 10.38
C ASP A 392 -13.95 38.06 9.49
N GLY A 393 -13.28 37.06 10.08
CA GLY A 393 -12.59 36.02 9.32
C GLY A 393 -13.53 35.15 8.47
N TYR A 394 -14.77 34.92 8.90
CA TYR A 394 -15.77 34.21 8.09
C TYR A 394 -16.45 35.10 7.04
N LEU A 395 -16.53 36.41 7.31
CA LEU A 395 -17.03 37.41 6.37
C LEU A 395 -16.02 37.75 5.28
N ASP A 396 -14.74 37.37 5.44
CA ASP A 396 -13.71 37.51 4.41
C ASP A 396 -14.19 36.89 3.07
N PRO A 397 -14.05 37.60 1.93
CA PRO A 397 -14.47 37.10 0.63
C PRO A 397 -13.89 35.72 0.29
N ASP A 398 -12.65 35.45 0.69
CA ASP A 398 -11.91 34.22 0.40
C ASP A 398 -12.20 33.09 1.40
N ALA A 399 -12.85 33.36 2.53
CA ALA A 399 -13.16 32.35 3.54
C ALA A 399 -13.94 31.16 2.98
N ARG A 400 -14.82 31.37 2.00
CA ARG A 400 -15.63 30.32 1.40
C ARG A 400 -15.11 29.88 0.03
N ARG A 401 -13.83 30.12 -0.27
CA ARG A 401 -13.20 29.71 -1.53
C ARG A 401 -13.37 28.20 -1.75
N GLY A 402 -13.88 27.83 -2.92
CA GLY A 402 -14.19 26.43 -3.26
C GLY A 402 -15.63 26.00 -2.98
N ARG A 403 -16.41 26.77 -2.21
CA ARG A 403 -17.87 26.58 -2.10
C ARG A 403 -18.57 27.14 -3.33
N SER A 404 -19.47 26.36 -3.92
CA SER A 404 -20.21 26.80 -5.12
C SER A 404 -21.45 27.65 -4.79
N ARG A 405 -22.06 27.49 -3.60
CA ARG A 405 -23.22 28.28 -3.17
C ARG A 405 -22.82 29.65 -2.61
N PRO A 406 -23.17 30.76 -3.28
CA PRO A 406 -22.94 32.09 -2.74
C PRO A 406 -23.81 32.31 -1.50
N LEU A 407 -23.26 33.04 -0.53
CA LEU A 407 -24.00 33.57 0.61
C LEU A 407 -23.77 35.08 0.67
N THR A 408 -24.84 35.82 0.88
CA THR A 408 -24.80 37.24 1.22
C THR A 408 -24.17 37.45 2.60
N VAL A 409 -23.82 38.70 2.92
CA VAL A 409 -23.20 39.05 4.21
C VAL A 409 -24.12 38.70 5.39
N ASP A 410 -25.42 38.95 5.27
CA ASP A 410 -26.38 38.67 6.34
C ASP A 410 -26.56 37.17 6.55
N GLU A 411 -26.67 36.40 5.47
CA GLU A 411 -26.72 34.93 5.54
C GLU A 411 -25.44 34.35 6.16
N ARG A 412 -24.26 34.89 5.84
CA ARG A 412 -23.00 34.48 6.50
C ARG A 412 -23.03 34.79 8.00
N ARG A 413 -23.60 35.93 8.41
CA ARG A 413 -23.74 36.25 9.85
C ARG A 413 -24.66 35.27 10.57
N GLU A 414 -25.76 34.86 9.94
CA GLU A 414 -26.66 33.83 10.48
C GLU A 414 -25.97 32.47 10.63
N VAL A 415 -25.27 32.02 9.59
CA VAL A 415 -24.51 30.76 9.62
C VAL A 415 -23.44 30.83 10.69
N TRP A 416 -22.68 31.93 10.76
CA TRP A 416 -21.68 32.12 11.81
C TRP A 416 -22.31 32.12 13.22
N HIS A 417 -23.47 32.75 13.40
CA HIS A 417 -24.17 32.75 14.68
C HIS A 417 -24.53 31.32 15.14
N ALA A 418 -25.00 30.49 14.22
CA ALA A 418 -25.29 29.08 14.49
C ALA A 418 -24.02 28.31 14.90
N ILE A 419 -22.93 28.48 14.13
CA ILE A 419 -21.64 27.86 14.39
C ILE A 419 -21.09 28.30 15.75
N ALA A 420 -21.03 29.61 16.00
CA ALA A 420 -20.54 30.18 17.25
C ALA A 420 -21.36 29.68 18.46
N THR A 421 -22.68 29.58 18.31
CA THR A 421 -23.57 29.05 19.35
C THR A 421 -23.24 27.58 19.65
N ALA A 422 -23.11 26.73 18.62
CA ALA A 422 -22.73 25.33 18.80
C ALA A 422 -21.35 25.19 19.48
N ARG A 423 -20.35 25.97 19.05
CA ARG A 423 -19.01 26.00 19.65
C ARG A 423 -19.02 26.44 21.11
N ALA A 424 -19.79 27.48 21.44
CA ALA A 424 -19.96 27.93 22.82
C ALA A 424 -20.62 26.86 23.70
N LEU A 425 -21.62 26.14 23.17
CA LEU A 425 -22.26 25.03 23.88
C LEU A 425 -21.29 23.87 24.14
N MET A 426 -20.44 23.52 23.16
CA MET A 426 -19.39 22.51 23.32
C MET A 426 -18.42 22.89 24.44
N ARG A 427 -17.92 24.13 24.45
CA ARG A 427 -17.01 24.64 25.49
C ARG A 427 -17.68 24.66 26.87
N ARG A 428 -18.92 25.13 26.96
CA ARG A 428 -19.69 25.15 28.23
C ARG A 428 -19.93 23.76 28.80
N THR A 429 -20.15 22.76 27.94
CA THR A 429 -20.37 21.37 28.35
C THR A 429 -19.06 20.58 28.53
N LYS A 430 -17.90 21.20 28.30
CA LYS A 430 -16.56 20.54 28.33
C LYS A 430 -16.47 19.31 27.42
N GLN A 431 -17.27 19.30 26.36
CA GLN A 431 -17.39 18.21 25.40
C GLN A 431 -17.11 18.78 24.01
N LEU A 432 -15.85 18.69 23.60
CA LEU A 432 -15.34 19.26 22.36
C LEU A 432 -15.37 18.23 21.24
N SER A 433 -15.71 18.65 20.02
CA SER A 433 -15.52 17.80 18.84
C SER A 433 -14.03 17.53 18.63
N ALA A 434 -13.67 16.49 17.86
CA ALA A 434 -12.28 16.21 17.51
C ALA A 434 -11.60 17.44 16.87
N LEU A 435 -12.30 18.16 15.99
CA LEU A 435 -11.76 19.35 15.34
C LEU A 435 -11.49 20.50 16.32
N GLU A 436 -12.37 20.72 17.32
CA GLU A 436 -12.11 21.73 18.36
C GLU A 436 -10.93 21.32 19.25
N LEU A 437 -10.80 20.03 19.59
CA LEU A 437 -9.65 19.53 20.34
C LEU A 437 -8.35 19.80 19.58
N HIS A 438 -8.33 19.56 18.27
CA HIS A 438 -7.19 19.87 17.42
C HIS A 438 -6.85 21.36 17.37
N ALA A 439 -7.84 22.24 17.21
CA ALA A 439 -7.62 23.68 17.22
C ALA A 439 -7.05 24.15 18.57
N GLU A 440 -7.58 23.64 19.69
CA GLU A 440 -7.09 23.97 21.03
C GLU A 440 -5.69 23.40 21.28
N ALA A 441 -5.42 22.15 20.89
CA ALA A 441 -4.10 21.53 20.98
C ALA A 441 -3.05 22.31 20.17
N THR A 442 -3.40 22.74 18.95
CA THR A 442 -2.52 23.58 18.12
C THR A 442 -2.20 24.91 18.82
N ARG A 443 -3.19 25.58 19.43
CA ARG A 443 -2.96 26.82 20.20
C ARG A 443 -1.97 26.57 21.34
N ILE A 444 -2.17 25.52 22.12
CA ILE A 444 -1.32 25.13 23.26
C ILE A 444 0.10 24.83 22.77
N LEU A 445 0.25 23.97 21.75
CA LEU A 445 1.55 23.56 21.20
C LEU A 445 2.31 24.74 20.59
N ASN A 446 1.63 25.68 19.92
CA ASN A 446 2.27 26.87 19.36
C ASN A 446 2.81 27.81 20.45
N ALA A 447 2.17 27.86 21.62
CA ALA A 447 2.64 28.64 22.76
C ALA A 447 3.86 28.00 23.47
N ARG A 448 4.14 26.71 23.25
CA ARG A 448 5.31 26.04 23.83
C ARG A 448 6.59 26.35 23.07
N THR A 449 7.63 26.72 23.81
CA THR A 449 9.00 26.87 23.28
C THR A 449 9.59 25.51 22.91
N GLU A 450 9.44 24.53 23.80
CA GLU A 450 9.88 23.15 23.58
C GLU A 450 8.74 22.31 23.01
N LYS A 451 9.01 21.61 21.92
CA LYS A 451 8.03 20.75 21.26
C LYS A 451 8.09 19.33 21.84
N PRO A 452 6.96 18.63 21.96
CA PRO A 452 6.92 17.29 22.56
C PRO A 452 7.65 16.22 21.75
N TYR A 453 7.85 16.45 20.44
CA TYR A 453 8.52 15.49 19.55
C TYR A 453 9.67 16.12 18.77
N THR A 454 10.69 15.30 18.55
CA THR A 454 11.83 15.58 17.67
C THR A 454 11.49 15.25 16.22
N ASN A 455 10.70 14.19 15.99
CA ASN A 455 10.29 13.75 14.67
C ASN A 455 8.82 13.29 14.69
N VAL A 456 8.09 13.59 13.61
CA VAL A 456 6.73 13.10 13.38
C VAL A 456 6.69 12.27 12.11
N VAL A 457 6.26 11.02 12.23
CA VAL A 457 5.99 10.12 11.11
C VAL A 457 4.49 9.93 11.00
N VAL A 458 3.94 10.21 9.81
CA VAL A 458 2.50 10.15 9.53
C VAL A 458 2.25 9.06 8.50
N ASP A 459 1.49 8.03 8.87
CA ASP A 459 0.95 7.01 7.97
C ASP A 459 -0.51 7.33 7.60
N GLU A 460 -0.93 6.93 6.39
CA GLU A 460 -2.27 7.22 5.84
C GLU A 460 -2.66 8.72 5.93
N GLY A 461 -1.72 9.62 5.65
CA GLY A 461 -1.89 11.06 5.83
C GLY A 461 -3.00 11.69 4.97
N GLN A 462 -3.38 11.08 3.85
CA GLN A 462 -4.41 11.61 2.93
C GLN A 462 -5.80 11.77 3.56
N ASP A 463 -6.08 11.05 4.66
CA ASP A 463 -7.40 11.07 5.31
C ASP A 463 -7.46 12.10 6.45
N LEU A 464 -6.35 12.74 6.79
CA LEU A 464 -6.29 13.72 7.88
C LEU A 464 -6.91 15.06 7.47
N HIS A 465 -7.71 15.62 8.37
CA HIS A 465 -8.30 16.94 8.23
C HIS A 465 -7.24 18.05 8.43
N PRO A 466 -7.36 19.23 7.80
CA PRO A 466 -6.42 20.35 8.00
C PRO A 466 -6.13 20.69 9.48
N ALA A 467 -7.15 20.65 10.34
CA ALA A 467 -6.98 20.84 11.78
C ALA A 467 -6.01 19.83 12.43
N GLN A 468 -6.07 18.56 12.01
CA GLN A 468 -5.17 17.51 12.50
C GLN A 468 -3.74 17.77 12.04
N TRP A 469 -3.56 18.13 10.77
CA TRP A 469 -2.26 18.52 10.22
C TRP A 469 -1.63 19.72 10.95
N ARG A 470 -2.42 20.74 11.32
CA ARG A 470 -1.91 21.86 12.14
C ARG A 470 -1.39 21.39 13.50
N THR A 471 -2.09 20.47 14.16
CA THR A 471 -1.64 19.91 15.44
C THR A 471 -0.33 19.15 15.26
N LEU A 472 -0.24 18.28 14.25
CA LEU A 472 0.98 17.52 13.96
C LEU A 472 2.16 18.44 13.65
N ARG A 473 1.95 19.49 12.83
CA ARG A 473 3.00 20.46 12.53
C ARG A 473 3.42 21.26 13.76
N ALA A 474 2.49 21.63 14.64
CA ALA A 474 2.78 22.35 15.88
C ALA A 474 3.51 21.48 16.93
N ALA A 475 3.36 20.16 16.84
CA ALA A 475 3.96 19.19 17.77
C ALA A 475 5.46 18.94 17.57
N VAL A 476 6.06 19.47 16.50
CA VAL A 476 7.49 19.29 16.17
C VAL A 476 8.10 20.56 15.59
N ALA A 477 9.33 20.89 16.00
CA ALA A 477 10.04 22.06 15.51
C ALA A 477 10.42 21.91 14.03
N PRO A 478 10.29 22.95 13.19
CA PRO A 478 10.77 22.91 11.82
C PRO A 478 12.29 22.68 11.77
N GLY A 479 12.74 21.70 10.99
CA GLY A 479 14.14 21.34 10.93
C GLY A 479 14.42 20.08 10.11
N PRO A 480 15.67 19.61 10.09
CA PRO A 480 16.00 18.37 9.43
C PRO A 480 15.23 17.18 10.04
N ASN A 481 14.73 16.28 9.19
CA ASN A 481 13.98 15.09 9.57
C ASN A 481 12.71 15.35 10.40
N ASP A 482 12.20 16.58 10.43
CA ASP A 482 11.08 16.96 11.30
C ASP A 482 9.77 16.18 11.02
N MET A 483 9.40 16.01 9.76
CA MET A 483 8.20 15.28 9.35
C MET A 483 8.47 14.30 8.19
N PHE A 484 7.96 13.08 8.33
CA PHE A 484 7.93 12.09 7.28
C PHE A 484 6.49 11.63 7.04
N ILE A 485 5.98 11.83 5.83
CA ILE A 485 4.57 11.63 5.52
C ILE A 485 4.44 10.52 4.48
N ALA A 486 3.66 9.51 4.80
CA ALA A 486 3.25 8.44 3.89
C ALA A 486 1.76 8.59 3.57
N GLY A 487 1.40 8.64 2.28
CA GLY A 487 -0.02 8.73 1.89
C GLY A 487 -0.31 8.45 0.42
N ASP A 488 -1.58 8.28 0.09
CA ASP A 488 -2.07 8.01 -1.27
C ASP A 488 -3.39 8.76 -1.53
N ASN A 489 -3.34 9.79 -2.37
CA ASN A 489 -4.51 10.59 -2.72
C ASN A 489 -5.66 9.76 -3.31
N ARG A 490 -5.37 8.67 -4.04
CA ARG A 490 -6.40 7.80 -4.64
C ARG A 490 -7.12 6.90 -3.63
N GLN A 491 -6.58 6.77 -2.42
CA GLN A 491 -7.18 6.02 -1.32
C GLN A 491 -7.92 6.91 -0.31
N ARG A 492 -8.06 8.22 -0.60
CA ARG A 492 -8.77 9.16 0.27
C ARG A 492 -10.27 8.84 0.27
N ILE A 493 -10.80 8.40 1.40
CA ILE A 493 -12.24 8.11 1.55
C ILE A 493 -12.98 9.18 2.37
N TYR A 494 -12.25 10.18 2.88
CA TYR A 494 -12.78 11.32 3.62
C TYR A 494 -12.51 12.61 2.87
N ASP A 495 -13.48 13.50 2.82
CA ASP A 495 -13.37 14.77 2.10
C ASP A 495 -12.50 15.80 2.85
N ASN A 496 -11.19 15.59 2.80
CA ASN A 496 -10.19 16.48 3.40
C ASN A 496 -9.19 16.89 2.31
N THR A 497 -9.47 17.99 1.60
CA THR A 497 -8.49 18.59 0.67
C THR A 497 -7.53 19.49 1.45
N VAL A 498 -6.23 19.22 1.32
CA VAL A 498 -5.19 19.93 2.09
C VAL A 498 -4.17 20.57 1.15
N SER A 499 -3.90 21.85 1.37
CA SER A 499 -2.70 22.51 0.83
C SER A 499 -1.59 22.48 1.88
N PHE A 500 -0.58 21.66 1.65
CA PHE A 500 0.56 21.53 2.55
C PHE A 500 1.33 22.84 2.74
N ARG A 501 1.46 23.64 1.67
CA ARG A 501 2.06 24.97 1.74
C ARG A 501 1.34 25.88 2.75
N GLN A 502 0.01 25.89 2.76
CA GLN A 502 -0.78 26.72 3.69
C GLN A 502 -0.66 26.26 5.15
N LEU A 503 -0.36 24.99 5.36
CA LEU A 503 -0.16 24.42 6.70
C LEU A 503 1.29 24.50 7.19
N GLY A 504 2.18 25.15 6.44
CA GLY A 504 3.60 25.25 6.79
C GLY A 504 4.38 23.94 6.59
N ILE A 505 3.84 23.01 5.81
CA ILE A 505 4.47 21.73 5.48
C ILE A 505 5.04 21.86 4.06
N ASN A 506 6.33 22.16 3.92
CA ASN A 506 6.93 22.32 2.60
C ASN A 506 7.59 21.03 2.12
N VAL A 507 6.95 20.35 1.17
CA VAL A 507 7.43 19.10 0.54
C VAL A 507 7.97 19.30 -0.89
N VAL A 508 8.06 20.55 -1.37
CA VAL A 508 8.51 20.84 -2.75
C VAL A 508 9.94 20.32 -2.94
N GLY A 509 10.13 19.49 -3.97
CA GLY A 509 11.41 18.80 -4.24
C GLY A 509 11.74 17.64 -3.29
N ARG A 510 10.82 17.27 -2.40
CA ARG A 510 10.94 16.18 -1.41
C ARG A 510 9.71 15.26 -1.42
N SER A 511 9.13 15.08 -2.61
CA SER A 511 8.05 14.13 -2.87
C SER A 511 8.61 12.93 -3.63
N TYR A 512 8.40 11.73 -3.11
CA TYR A 512 8.97 10.49 -3.64
C TYR A 512 7.85 9.47 -3.97
N PRO A 513 7.63 9.15 -5.25
CA PRO A 513 6.65 8.16 -5.66
C PRO A 513 7.18 6.73 -5.49
N LEU A 514 6.38 5.85 -4.89
CA LEU A 514 6.55 4.41 -4.86
C LEU A 514 5.71 3.81 -5.99
N ARG A 515 6.39 3.26 -7.00
CA ARG A 515 5.75 2.78 -8.23
C ARG A 515 5.48 1.28 -8.25
N MET A 516 6.12 0.52 -7.37
CA MET A 516 6.03 -0.94 -7.37
C MET A 516 5.05 -1.41 -6.30
N ASN A 517 4.00 -2.11 -6.72
CA ASN A 517 3.05 -2.81 -5.88
C ASN A 517 3.53 -4.25 -5.68
N TYR A 518 3.70 -4.63 -4.42
CA TYR A 518 4.20 -5.95 -4.02
C TYR A 518 3.09 -6.89 -3.56
N ARG A 519 1.83 -6.44 -3.58
CA ARG A 519 0.69 -7.01 -2.85
C ARG A 519 -0.46 -7.48 -3.73
N THR A 520 -1.01 -6.62 -4.55
CA THR A 520 -2.24 -6.90 -5.30
C THR A 520 -1.86 -7.30 -6.70
N THR A 521 -2.46 -8.35 -7.28
CA THR A 521 -2.10 -8.76 -8.65
C THR A 521 -2.41 -7.69 -9.69
N THR A 522 -1.70 -7.76 -10.82
CA THR A 522 -1.88 -6.85 -11.96
C THR A 522 -3.34 -6.80 -12.40
N GLU A 523 -4.03 -7.94 -12.51
CA GLU A 523 -5.41 -8.03 -12.99
C GLU A 523 -6.40 -7.33 -12.05
N ILE A 524 -6.23 -7.49 -10.73
CA ILE A 524 -7.05 -6.81 -9.73
C ILE A 524 -6.78 -5.30 -9.77
N LEU A 525 -5.50 -4.90 -9.83
CA LEU A 525 -5.12 -3.50 -9.84
C LEU A 525 -5.63 -2.79 -11.10
N THR A 526 -5.40 -3.36 -12.28
CA THR A 526 -5.85 -2.82 -13.57
C THR A 526 -7.37 -2.69 -13.62
N TRP A 527 -8.11 -3.68 -13.12
CA TRP A 527 -9.57 -3.58 -13.04
C TRP A 527 -10.03 -2.51 -12.04
N ALA A 528 -9.40 -2.45 -10.86
CA ALA A 528 -9.75 -1.46 -9.84
C ALA A 528 -9.43 -0.02 -10.28
N GLU A 529 -8.35 0.20 -11.04
CA GLU A 529 -8.01 1.52 -11.60
C GLU A 529 -9.13 2.07 -12.51
N GLN A 530 -9.91 1.21 -13.16
CA GLN A 530 -11.05 1.64 -13.98
C GLN A 530 -12.18 2.24 -13.15
N ILE A 531 -12.32 1.84 -11.87
CA ILE A 531 -13.29 2.45 -10.93
C ILE A 531 -13.00 3.94 -10.76
N MET A 532 -11.73 4.33 -10.83
CA MET A 532 -11.26 5.71 -10.61
C MET A 532 -11.27 6.56 -11.89
N GLN A 533 -11.64 6.01 -13.06
CA GLN A 533 -11.67 6.76 -14.31
C GLN A 533 -12.71 7.90 -14.28
N GLY A 534 -12.31 9.09 -14.74
CA GLY A 534 -13.16 10.28 -14.76
C GLY A 534 -13.12 11.15 -13.50
N GLU A 535 -12.17 10.92 -12.59
CA GLU A 535 -11.81 11.93 -11.58
C GLU A 535 -10.80 12.93 -12.17
N ASP A 536 -11.12 14.23 -12.12
CA ASP A 536 -10.09 15.25 -12.28
C ASP A 536 -9.10 15.12 -11.12
N ALA A 537 -7.86 14.74 -11.44
CA ALA A 537 -6.77 14.49 -10.49
C ALA A 537 -6.30 15.73 -9.69
N GLY A 538 -7.11 16.78 -9.63
CA GLY A 538 -6.70 18.14 -9.33
C GLY A 538 -7.11 18.70 -7.98
N LEU A 539 -7.31 17.91 -6.92
CA LEU A 539 -7.63 18.46 -5.58
C LEU A 539 -7.05 17.60 -4.43
N GLY A 540 -5.73 17.68 -4.22
CA GLY A 540 -5.06 17.15 -3.02
C GLY A 540 -3.52 17.17 -3.11
N MET A 541 -2.86 17.32 -1.95
CA MET A 541 -1.42 17.11 -1.69
C MET A 541 -0.48 17.39 -2.88
N ASP A 542 -0.56 18.59 -3.47
CA ASP A 542 0.33 19.20 -4.48
C ASP A 542 0.93 18.32 -5.62
N ALA A 543 0.38 17.15 -5.93
CA ALA A 543 0.75 16.35 -7.09
C ALA A 543 -0.39 15.43 -7.58
N ALA A 544 -0.88 15.70 -8.79
CA ALA A 544 -1.67 14.76 -9.56
C ALA A 544 -0.74 13.66 -10.09
N GLU A 545 -0.86 12.43 -9.59
CA GLU A 545 -0.15 11.31 -10.23
C GLU A 545 -0.88 10.90 -11.52
N PRO A 546 -0.17 10.78 -12.66
CA PRO A 546 -0.75 10.23 -13.88
C PRO A 546 -1.26 8.79 -13.65
N ALA A 547 -2.35 8.43 -14.31
CA ALA A 547 -2.89 7.06 -14.29
C ALA A 547 -1.82 6.05 -14.79
N GLY A 548 -1.81 4.83 -14.24
CA GLY A 548 -0.91 3.74 -14.69
C GLY A 548 0.53 3.77 -14.18
N VAL A 549 0.84 4.52 -13.11
CA VAL A 549 2.20 4.60 -12.52
C VAL A 549 2.49 3.47 -11.53
N THR A 550 1.47 2.86 -10.92
CA THR A 550 1.65 1.76 -9.97
C THR A 550 1.62 0.41 -10.69
N ARG A 551 2.69 -0.39 -10.57
CA ARG A 551 2.87 -1.66 -11.27
C ARG A 551 2.93 -2.82 -10.28
N SER A 552 2.14 -3.87 -10.50
CA SER A 552 2.26 -5.07 -9.68
C SER A 552 3.32 -6.02 -10.21
N LEU A 553 4.05 -6.65 -9.30
CA LEU A 553 4.93 -7.79 -9.61
C LEU A 553 4.20 -9.13 -9.58
N LEU A 554 2.94 -9.15 -9.12
CA LEU A 554 2.16 -10.37 -8.96
C LEU A 554 1.15 -10.49 -10.11
N GLN A 555 1.08 -11.68 -10.70
CA GLN A 555 0.05 -12.05 -11.68
C GLN A 555 -0.91 -13.06 -11.06
N GLY A 556 -2.18 -13.01 -11.47
CA GLY A 556 -3.25 -13.82 -10.88
C GLY A 556 -4.48 -13.92 -11.76
N ALA A 557 -5.60 -14.33 -11.15
CA ALA A 557 -6.87 -14.41 -11.84
C ALA A 557 -7.54 -13.03 -11.90
N PRO A 558 -8.26 -12.69 -12.99
CA PRO A 558 -9.06 -11.48 -13.03
C PRO A 558 -10.16 -11.50 -11.96
N PRO A 559 -10.63 -10.32 -11.51
CA PRO A 559 -11.75 -10.23 -10.58
C PRO A 559 -13.00 -10.96 -11.10
N VAL A 560 -13.68 -11.67 -10.21
CA VAL A 560 -14.95 -12.34 -10.52
C VAL A 560 -16.09 -11.37 -10.26
N LEU A 561 -16.81 -10.98 -11.31
CA LEU A 561 -17.97 -10.10 -11.24
C LEU A 561 -19.26 -10.92 -11.30
N TYR A 562 -20.21 -10.68 -10.40
CA TYR A 562 -21.44 -11.44 -10.34
C TYR A 562 -22.68 -10.58 -10.07
N GLY A 563 -23.56 -10.48 -11.07
CA GLY A 563 -24.89 -9.91 -10.92
C GLY A 563 -25.93 -10.97 -10.52
N ALA A 564 -26.60 -10.74 -9.40
CA ALA A 564 -27.68 -11.58 -8.91
C ALA A 564 -29.06 -10.99 -9.22
N PRO A 565 -30.11 -11.83 -9.40
CA PRO A 565 -31.47 -11.34 -9.61
C PRO A 565 -32.05 -10.66 -8.36
N ASP A 566 -31.66 -11.10 -7.17
CA ASP A 566 -32.10 -10.56 -5.89
C ASP A 566 -31.04 -10.74 -4.80
N ALA A 567 -31.25 -10.09 -3.64
CA ALA A 567 -30.33 -10.12 -2.52
C ALA A 567 -30.12 -11.53 -1.93
N ALA A 568 -31.12 -12.41 -1.98
CA ALA A 568 -30.99 -13.77 -1.47
C ALA A 568 -30.10 -14.61 -2.38
N ALA A 569 -30.29 -14.51 -3.70
CA ALA A 569 -29.46 -15.15 -4.71
C ALA A 569 -28.00 -14.67 -4.66
N GLU A 570 -27.77 -13.37 -4.40
CA GLU A 570 -26.43 -12.82 -4.20
C GLU A 570 -25.71 -13.51 -3.02
N LEU A 571 -26.38 -13.63 -1.88
CA LEU A 571 -25.83 -14.25 -0.68
C LEU A 571 -25.55 -15.76 -0.86
N VAL A 572 -26.37 -16.45 -1.64
CA VAL A 572 -26.13 -17.86 -2.01
C VAL A 572 -24.90 -17.99 -2.90
N ALA A 573 -24.75 -17.11 -3.90
CA ALA A 573 -23.59 -17.10 -4.78
C ALA A 573 -22.30 -16.76 -4.03
N LEU A 574 -22.35 -15.77 -3.13
CA LEU A 574 -21.27 -15.44 -2.21
C LEU A 574 -20.81 -16.67 -1.40
N ALA A 575 -21.75 -17.42 -0.81
CA ALA A 575 -21.41 -18.61 -0.03
C ALA A 575 -20.72 -19.68 -0.90
N ARG A 576 -21.11 -19.84 -2.17
CA ARG A 576 -20.42 -20.75 -3.10
C ARG A 576 -19.01 -20.26 -3.41
N GLN A 577 -18.84 -18.96 -3.63
CA GLN A 577 -17.53 -18.36 -3.88
C GLN A 577 -16.57 -18.55 -2.70
N VAL A 578 -17.03 -18.25 -1.48
CA VAL A 578 -16.22 -18.42 -0.26
C VAL A 578 -15.83 -19.88 -0.07
N ARG A 579 -16.74 -20.84 -0.30
CA ARG A 579 -16.37 -22.27 -0.29
C ARG A 579 -15.32 -22.62 -1.32
N SER A 580 -15.38 -22.05 -2.52
CA SER A 580 -14.37 -22.31 -3.55
C SER A 580 -12.99 -21.85 -3.10
N TRP A 581 -12.88 -20.71 -2.41
CA TRP A 581 -11.61 -20.25 -1.84
C TRP A 581 -11.10 -21.15 -0.71
N LEU A 582 -11.98 -21.57 0.20
CA LEU A 582 -11.63 -22.52 1.27
C LEU A 582 -11.15 -23.85 0.68
N ALA A 583 -11.83 -24.36 -0.35
CA ALA A 583 -11.44 -25.60 -1.04
C ALA A 583 -10.09 -25.49 -1.78
N LYS A 584 -9.68 -24.27 -2.16
CA LYS A 584 -8.36 -23.97 -2.73
C LYS A 584 -7.28 -23.78 -1.64
N GLY A 585 -7.59 -23.99 -0.36
CA GLY A 585 -6.65 -23.91 0.75
C GLY A 585 -6.39 -22.50 1.28
N ILE A 586 -7.27 -21.52 1.00
CA ILE A 586 -7.20 -20.21 1.66
C ILE A 586 -7.78 -20.36 3.06
N ALA A 587 -7.03 -19.97 4.10
CA ALA A 587 -7.49 -20.04 5.48
C ALA A 587 -8.71 -19.14 5.70
N PRO A 588 -9.67 -19.49 6.58
CA PRO A 588 -10.84 -18.66 6.85
C PRO A 588 -10.49 -17.21 7.26
N GLY A 589 -9.47 -17.04 8.11
CA GLY A 589 -8.98 -15.73 8.53
C GLY A 589 -8.40 -14.86 7.39
N ASP A 590 -7.96 -15.47 6.30
CA ASP A 590 -7.43 -14.79 5.11
C ASP A 590 -8.51 -14.37 4.11
N ILE A 591 -9.78 -14.66 4.41
CA ILE A 591 -10.94 -14.27 3.60
C ILE A 591 -11.68 -13.16 4.32
N CYS A 592 -11.88 -12.04 3.61
CA CYS A 592 -12.73 -10.95 4.07
C CYS A 592 -13.93 -10.73 3.16
N VAL A 593 -15.10 -10.59 3.76
CA VAL A 593 -16.31 -10.14 3.07
C VAL A 593 -16.68 -8.75 3.54
N THR A 594 -16.83 -7.83 2.60
CA THR A 594 -17.19 -6.44 2.86
C THR A 594 -18.61 -6.14 2.40
N ALA A 595 -19.30 -5.30 3.16
CA ALA A 595 -20.60 -4.75 2.80
C ALA A 595 -20.64 -3.24 3.05
N ARG A 596 -21.55 -2.52 2.38
CA ARG A 596 -21.63 -1.05 2.53
C ARG A 596 -22.04 -0.59 3.93
N THR A 597 -22.94 -1.32 4.59
CA THR A 597 -23.58 -0.93 5.85
C THR A 597 -23.42 -2.00 6.94
N ARG A 598 -23.55 -1.61 8.22
CA ARG A 598 -23.54 -2.54 9.37
C ARG A 598 -24.66 -3.57 9.30
N ARG A 599 -25.81 -3.18 8.72
CA ARG A 599 -26.92 -4.09 8.45
C ARG A 599 -26.50 -5.15 7.42
N GLY A 600 -25.91 -4.75 6.30
CA GLY A 600 -25.40 -5.68 5.29
C GLY A 600 -24.37 -6.66 5.86
N VAL A 601 -23.45 -6.19 6.72
CA VAL A 601 -22.51 -7.07 7.46
C VAL A 601 -23.24 -8.15 8.27
N THR A 602 -24.35 -7.80 8.91
CA THR A 602 -25.16 -8.73 9.70
C THR A 602 -25.82 -9.80 8.83
N GLU A 603 -26.37 -9.37 7.70
CA GLU A 603 -27.03 -10.24 6.73
C GLU A 603 -26.04 -11.23 6.11
N VAL A 604 -24.86 -10.76 5.72
CA VAL A 604 -23.75 -11.58 5.20
C VAL A 604 -23.29 -12.62 6.21
N VAL A 605 -23.01 -12.24 7.46
CA VAL A 605 -22.59 -13.19 8.51
C VAL A 605 -23.65 -14.27 8.71
N SER A 606 -24.92 -13.86 8.78
CA SER A 606 -26.04 -14.80 8.97
C SER A 606 -26.17 -15.76 7.79
N ALA A 607 -25.98 -15.28 6.56
CA ALA A 607 -26.06 -16.09 5.35
C ALA A 607 -24.92 -17.12 5.27
N LEU A 608 -23.67 -16.70 5.49
CA LEU A 608 -22.52 -17.61 5.49
C LEU A 608 -22.69 -18.73 6.54
N ARG A 609 -23.15 -18.37 7.75
CA ARG A 609 -23.43 -19.35 8.81
C ARG A 609 -24.55 -20.32 8.46
N ARG A 610 -25.66 -19.87 7.86
CA ARG A 610 -26.74 -20.76 7.37
C ARG A 610 -26.24 -21.75 6.33
N HIS A 611 -25.22 -21.35 5.58
CA HIS A 611 -24.54 -22.19 4.61
C HIS A 611 -23.44 -23.06 5.25
N GLY A 612 -23.25 -23.06 6.56
CA GLY A 612 -22.24 -23.89 7.24
C GLY A 612 -20.81 -23.37 7.05
N ILE A 613 -20.64 -22.09 6.72
CA ILE A 613 -19.34 -21.42 6.66
C ILE A 613 -19.17 -20.64 7.97
N PRO A 614 -18.16 -20.95 8.80
CA PRO A 614 -17.85 -20.15 9.97
C PRO A 614 -17.54 -18.71 9.54
N ALA A 615 -18.30 -17.75 10.05
CA ALA A 615 -18.14 -16.33 9.75
C ALA A 615 -18.38 -15.49 10.99
N ALA A 616 -17.60 -14.44 11.15
CA ALA A 616 -17.69 -13.53 12.29
C ALA A 616 -17.65 -12.07 11.83
N ARG A 617 -18.37 -11.20 12.55
CA ARG A 617 -18.19 -9.77 12.39
C ARG A 617 -16.79 -9.42 12.87
N PHE A 618 -16.03 -8.79 11.99
CA PHE A 618 -14.68 -8.33 12.29
C PHE A 618 -14.74 -6.86 12.66
N ASN A 619 -14.28 -6.53 13.88
CA ASN A 619 -14.12 -5.15 14.32
C ASN A 619 -12.65 -4.74 14.27
N PRO A 620 -12.24 -3.92 13.29
CA PRO A 620 -10.86 -3.44 13.18
C PRO A 620 -10.38 -2.70 14.44
N GLN A 621 -11.28 -2.01 15.16
CA GLN A 621 -10.88 -1.22 16.32
C GLN A 621 -10.54 -2.05 17.56
N GLN A 622 -10.91 -3.33 17.59
CA GLN A 622 -10.82 -4.15 18.80
C GLN A 622 -9.80 -5.27 18.73
N HIS A 623 -9.11 -5.48 17.59
CA HIS A 623 -8.14 -6.55 17.30
C HIS A 623 -7.83 -7.48 18.49
N THR A 624 -8.84 -8.27 18.86
CA THR A 624 -8.80 -9.37 19.82
C THR A 624 -9.23 -10.55 19.01
N VAL A 625 -8.37 -10.92 18.07
CA VAL A 625 -8.55 -12.11 17.27
C VAL A 625 -7.15 -12.66 17.13
N ASP A 626 -6.84 -13.64 17.99
CA ASP A 626 -5.74 -14.57 17.75
C ASP A 626 -5.72 -14.93 16.26
N ASP A 627 -4.54 -14.93 15.65
CA ASP A 627 -4.35 -15.26 14.23
C ASP A 627 -4.80 -16.69 13.85
N SER A 628 -5.34 -17.45 14.83
CA SER A 628 -5.99 -18.75 14.72
C SER A 628 -7.50 -18.73 14.44
N ALA A 629 -8.11 -17.62 14.02
CA ALA A 629 -9.56 -17.59 13.80
C ALA A 629 -10.02 -18.49 12.64
N ASP A 630 -10.61 -19.63 12.99
CA ASP A 630 -11.30 -20.60 12.12
C ASP A 630 -12.56 -20.02 11.40
N ALA A 631 -12.66 -18.70 11.22
CA ALA A 631 -13.82 -18.04 10.64
C ALA A 631 -13.50 -16.93 9.63
N VAL A 632 -14.33 -16.85 8.59
CA VAL A 632 -14.34 -15.77 7.59
C VAL A 632 -14.67 -14.44 8.25
N ARG A 633 -13.86 -13.43 7.97
CA ARG A 633 -14.00 -12.09 8.55
C ARG A 633 -15.00 -11.28 7.74
N VAL A 634 -15.96 -10.64 8.40
CA VAL A 634 -16.98 -9.80 7.73
C VAL A 634 -16.98 -8.40 8.33
N THR A 635 -16.76 -7.37 7.52
CA THR A 635 -16.70 -5.98 7.97
C THR A 635 -17.35 -5.02 6.97
N THR A 636 -17.45 -3.73 7.33
CA THR A 636 -17.91 -2.72 6.37
C THR A 636 -16.80 -2.36 5.40
N MET A 637 -17.14 -1.80 4.24
CA MET A 637 -16.13 -1.25 3.30
C MET A 637 -15.21 -0.20 3.96
N HIS A 638 -15.69 0.55 4.96
CA HIS A 638 -14.82 1.47 5.70
C HIS A 638 -13.89 0.71 6.65
N GLY A 639 -14.38 -0.36 7.26
CA GLY A 639 -13.63 -1.16 8.22
C GLY A 639 -12.51 -2.00 7.60
N VAL A 640 -12.56 -2.26 6.29
CA VAL A 640 -11.49 -3.01 5.61
C VAL A 640 -10.25 -2.13 5.32
N LYS A 641 -10.38 -0.80 5.42
CA LYS A 641 -9.26 0.12 5.17
C LYS A 641 -8.13 -0.15 6.16
N GLY A 642 -6.91 -0.23 5.64
CA GLY A 642 -5.74 -0.57 6.44
C GLY A 642 -5.52 -2.05 6.71
N LEU A 643 -6.41 -2.93 6.24
CA LEU A 643 -6.32 -4.38 6.42
C LEU A 643 -6.09 -5.09 5.10
N GLU A 644 -5.60 -6.32 5.16
CA GLU A 644 -5.19 -7.07 3.97
C GLU A 644 -5.65 -8.53 4.09
N PHE A 645 -6.07 -9.09 2.95
CA PHE A 645 -6.62 -10.44 2.88
C PHE A 645 -6.21 -11.10 1.57
N ARG A 646 -6.00 -12.42 1.59
CA ARG A 646 -5.69 -13.17 0.35
C ARG A 646 -6.86 -13.11 -0.61
N ALA A 647 -8.08 -13.24 -0.09
CA ALA A 647 -9.31 -13.11 -0.86
C ALA A 647 -10.26 -12.09 -0.25
N VAL A 648 -10.82 -11.22 -1.08
CA VAL A 648 -11.85 -10.24 -0.68
C VAL A 648 -13.10 -10.41 -1.54
N ALA A 649 -14.26 -10.48 -0.88
CA ALA A 649 -15.56 -10.34 -1.52
C ALA A 649 -16.16 -8.96 -1.17
N VAL A 650 -16.52 -8.18 -2.17
CA VAL A 650 -17.21 -6.89 -2.04
C VAL A 650 -18.66 -7.09 -2.46
N THR A 651 -19.58 -7.02 -1.50
CA THR A 651 -21.00 -7.41 -1.70
C THR A 651 -21.93 -6.21 -1.64
N GLY A 652 -23.08 -6.33 -2.30
CA GLY A 652 -24.10 -5.30 -2.36
C GLY A 652 -23.63 -4.04 -3.09
N VAL A 653 -22.85 -4.19 -4.17
CA VAL A 653 -22.36 -3.07 -4.99
C VAL A 653 -23.44 -2.60 -5.97
N THR A 654 -24.59 -2.19 -5.43
CA THR A 654 -25.78 -1.79 -6.18
C THR A 654 -25.85 -0.29 -6.41
N ALA A 655 -26.64 0.16 -7.39
CA ALA A 655 -26.87 1.57 -7.69
C ALA A 655 -27.41 2.38 -6.49
N THR A 656 -28.15 1.74 -5.59
CA THR A 656 -28.72 2.35 -4.38
C THR A 656 -27.76 2.37 -3.19
N ALA A 657 -26.77 1.48 -3.16
CA ALA A 657 -25.83 1.36 -2.05
C ALA A 657 -24.52 2.12 -2.31
N LEU A 658 -24.12 2.24 -3.57
CA LEU A 658 -22.91 2.92 -4.00
C LEU A 658 -23.19 3.72 -5.28
N PRO A 659 -23.23 5.06 -5.22
CA PRO A 659 -23.09 5.90 -4.04
C PRO A 659 -24.31 5.84 -3.11
N LEU A 660 -24.07 5.97 -1.80
CA LEU A 660 -25.16 6.13 -0.83
C LEU A 660 -25.61 7.60 -0.80
N MET A 661 -26.69 7.92 -1.54
CA MET A 661 -27.10 9.31 -1.82
C MET A 661 -27.42 10.15 -0.57
N ASP A 662 -27.84 9.54 0.54
CA ASP A 662 -28.04 10.25 1.83
C ASP A 662 -26.74 10.88 2.37
N HIS A 663 -25.59 10.43 1.89
CA HIS A 663 -24.26 10.93 2.24
C HIS A 663 -23.61 11.73 1.09
N VAL A 664 -24.39 12.12 0.08
CA VAL A 664 -23.93 12.92 -1.05
C VAL A 664 -24.72 14.22 -1.04
N THR A 665 -24.00 15.34 -0.94
CA THR A 665 -24.61 16.67 -0.98
C THR A 665 -25.35 16.85 -2.29
N SER A 666 -26.57 17.42 -2.26
CA SER A 666 -27.31 17.69 -3.50
C SER A 666 -26.52 18.68 -4.38
N PRO A 667 -26.46 18.47 -5.72
CA PRO A 667 -25.79 19.40 -6.62
C PRO A 667 -26.40 20.81 -6.56
N ASP A 668 -27.69 20.93 -6.24
CA ASP A 668 -28.36 22.23 -6.07
C ASP A 668 -27.89 22.98 -4.81
N LEU A 669 -27.38 22.26 -3.81
CA LEU A 669 -26.87 22.83 -2.56
C LEU A 669 -25.42 23.25 -2.67
N ASP A 670 -24.56 22.38 -3.22
CA ASP A 670 -23.16 22.68 -3.51
C ASP A 670 -22.59 21.67 -4.52
N GLU A 671 -22.39 22.09 -5.78
CA GLU A 671 -21.88 21.26 -6.87
C GLU A 671 -20.45 20.74 -6.60
N ASN A 672 -19.59 21.56 -5.98
CA ASN A 672 -18.21 21.14 -5.68
C ASN A 672 -18.19 20.09 -4.58
N GLN A 673 -19.01 20.28 -3.53
CA GLN A 673 -19.16 19.28 -2.47
C GLN A 673 -19.78 17.99 -3.02
N HIS A 674 -20.80 18.09 -3.86
CA HIS A 674 -21.43 16.94 -4.52
C HIS A 674 -20.39 16.09 -5.26
N ARG A 675 -19.52 16.72 -6.06
CA ARG A 675 -18.43 16.03 -6.76
C ARG A 675 -17.45 15.38 -5.80
N SER A 676 -17.08 16.05 -4.71
CA SER A 676 -16.16 15.49 -3.70
C SER A 676 -16.77 14.30 -2.95
N ASP A 677 -18.04 14.38 -2.56
CA ASP A 677 -18.77 13.30 -1.88
C ASP A 677 -18.88 12.06 -2.79
N LEU A 678 -19.15 12.26 -4.08
CA LEU A 678 -19.16 11.17 -5.06
C LEU A 678 -17.78 10.53 -5.26
N ALA A 679 -16.72 11.35 -5.35
CA ALA A 679 -15.34 10.86 -5.42
C ALA A 679 -14.99 10.02 -4.18
N ALA A 680 -15.33 10.48 -2.98
CA ALA A 680 -15.11 9.72 -1.74
C ALA A 680 -15.85 8.36 -1.73
N GLN A 681 -17.08 8.29 -2.24
CA GLN A 681 -17.83 7.01 -2.36
C GLN A 681 -17.20 6.07 -3.39
N ARG A 682 -16.63 6.61 -4.46
CA ARG A 682 -15.88 5.84 -5.48
C ARG A 682 -14.56 5.33 -4.92
N SER A 683 -13.78 6.19 -4.24
CA SER A 683 -12.55 5.80 -3.55
C SER A 683 -12.82 4.73 -2.49
N LEU A 684 -13.97 4.75 -1.81
CA LEU A 684 -14.37 3.69 -0.87
C LEU A 684 -14.47 2.32 -1.54
N LEU A 685 -15.11 2.24 -2.72
CA LEU A 685 -15.20 1.01 -3.49
C LEU A 685 -13.81 0.56 -3.96
N TYR A 686 -13.02 1.47 -4.52
CA TYR A 686 -11.64 1.21 -4.93
C TYR A 686 -10.78 0.67 -3.78
N VAL A 687 -10.82 1.30 -2.61
CA VAL A 687 -10.07 0.87 -1.42
C VAL A 687 -10.50 -0.52 -0.98
N ALA A 688 -11.81 -0.82 -0.97
CA ALA A 688 -12.32 -2.13 -0.59
C ALA A 688 -11.83 -3.24 -1.55
N CYS A 689 -11.88 -2.99 -2.86
CA CYS A 689 -11.41 -3.93 -3.88
C CYS A 689 -9.89 -4.17 -3.80
N THR A 690 -9.11 -3.11 -3.58
CA THR A 690 -7.63 -3.16 -3.54
C THR A 690 -7.07 -3.73 -2.24
N ARG A 691 -7.92 -4.18 -1.30
CA ARG A 691 -7.47 -5.00 -0.15
C ARG A 691 -7.23 -6.47 -0.49
N ALA A 692 -7.67 -6.92 -1.67
CA ALA A 692 -7.40 -8.26 -2.15
C ALA A 692 -5.93 -8.43 -2.59
N ARG A 693 -5.28 -9.50 -2.12
CA ARG A 693 -3.95 -9.91 -2.58
C ARG A 693 -4.03 -10.72 -3.87
N GLU A 694 -4.82 -11.80 -3.85
CA GLU A 694 -4.82 -12.85 -4.88
C GLU A 694 -6.17 -13.00 -5.58
N ALA A 695 -7.28 -12.81 -4.87
CA ALA A 695 -8.61 -13.05 -5.41
C ALA A 695 -9.60 -11.96 -5.00
N LEU A 696 -10.28 -11.38 -5.99
CA LEU A 696 -11.35 -10.42 -5.80
C LEU A 696 -12.66 -10.96 -6.36
N TYR A 697 -13.72 -10.90 -5.56
CA TYR A 697 -15.10 -11.14 -5.98
C TYR A 697 -15.93 -9.89 -5.74
N VAL A 698 -16.68 -9.44 -6.73
CA VAL A 698 -17.55 -8.27 -6.62
C VAL A 698 -18.96 -8.67 -7.05
N SER A 699 -19.92 -8.48 -6.16
CA SER A 699 -21.32 -8.83 -6.43
C SER A 699 -22.29 -7.70 -6.16
N TRP A 700 -23.42 -7.79 -6.85
CA TRP A 700 -24.56 -6.89 -6.70
C TRP A 700 -25.85 -7.66 -6.96
N HIS A 701 -26.97 -7.07 -6.54
CA HIS A 701 -28.32 -7.50 -6.92
C HIS A 701 -29.10 -6.33 -7.52
N GLY A 702 -30.01 -6.61 -8.45
CA GLY A 702 -30.70 -5.57 -9.20
C GLY A 702 -29.72 -4.75 -10.05
N ASP A 703 -29.86 -3.43 -10.03
CA ASP A 703 -29.01 -2.55 -10.83
C ASP A 703 -27.60 -2.39 -10.21
N PRO A 704 -26.53 -2.59 -11.02
CA PRO A 704 -25.16 -2.41 -10.54
C PRO A 704 -24.86 -0.95 -10.21
N SER A 705 -23.91 -0.74 -9.30
CA SER A 705 -23.36 0.59 -9.05
C SER A 705 -22.83 1.23 -10.34
N PRO A 706 -23.07 2.52 -10.58
CA PRO A 706 -22.48 3.25 -11.72
C PRO A 706 -20.95 3.33 -11.64
N PHE A 707 -20.34 2.97 -10.51
CA PHE A 707 -18.88 2.92 -10.35
C PHE A 707 -18.26 1.61 -10.85
N LEU A 708 -19.06 0.59 -11.21
CA LEU A 708 -18.53 -0.69 -11.67
C LEU A 708 -18.10 -0.62 -13.14
N PRO A 709 -16.84 -0.99 -13.46
CA PRO A 709 -16.41 -1.20 -14.83
C PRO A 709 -16.89 -2.58 -15.30
N LEU A 710 -18.04 -2.59 -15.99
CA LEU A 710 -18.70 -3.81 -16.50
C LEU A 710 -18.41 -4.09 -17.98
N ARG A 711 -17.47 -3.37 -18.59
CA ARG A 711 -17.17 -3.46 -20.03
C ARG A 711 -16.10 -4.49 -20.34
#